data_AF-A0A7C3WGM7-F1
#
_entry.id   AF-A0A7C3WGM7-F1
#
_cell.length_a   1.000
_cell.length_b   1.000
_cell.length_c   1.000
_cell.angle_alpha   90.00
_cell.angle_beta   90.00
_cell.angle_gamma   90.00
#
_symmetry.space_group_name_H-M   'P 1'
#
loop_
_entity.id
_entity.type
_entity.pdbx_description
1 polymer ?
#
loop_
_entity_poly.entity_id
_entity_poly.type
_entity_poly.pdbx_seq_one_letter_code
_entity_poly.pdbx_strand_id
1 'polypeptide(L)'
;MKFSDLVVLLPCTSLEDLPLDWQPAEAEEILSAYSALWHPRLVASAGSMPRWARAEDPPQGPEGALIVVPPVCQSRLPADWLSRAEGWGLCVLRGLRSRAQIISAALERLDGGPEPAQGLCPELVRDFLALGYAHLITELVTRQIRYMSNLDEVRLGREVVSAAQAAIAGQPELAQDHLRAALDTLVEARQYYYPAETYLLDVTVVAVSTLGPSLAATLEAALHQGRITNLLLGAVELEQLAKQAPETLELVQRAWSEKKIGILAGGKDEASLPLLPLEALLEHIQGGLEAFQQYLGQRPKVFGRRRYGLSVVLPQILAGLGVEGVFHGALDEGRFPTSHQSKIRWEGLDGTTVDGLGRVPLDAAQPDSFLRIARLMGDTLDWDQSNMAMLAHWPGQAAAWLEDLHRIDRYSSAVGRFVTVEDYLEQTRYAGQQRKYSPDEYRTPYLRQEVARGQPDPISRWVYYHRLRARWEQLRTIRFLIESLTGLPTESEDLSELQEAIRTIAAQEGPFRPEQWPESLVERQALADRLDSACWEMLARLAALLCPGASVVPAGETRLAALAERMPESLPRSPVCPEPSAPEANPAPKAAAVLIVNPASFARRMWFSAEDGAALANLDGVRLAGRQQGRLHTACEVAGMGFLRVELKDEAGISASSELSPWAGPT
;
A
#
# COMPACT_ATOMS: atom_id res chain seq x y z
N MET A 1 6.69 -45.20 21.48
CA MET A 1 5.88 -46.12 20.67
C MET A 1 6.13 -45.88 19.19
N LYS A 2 5.93 -46.89 18.34
CA LYS A 2 5.81 -46.71 16.89
C LYS A 2 4.40 -46.23 16.57
N PHE A 3 4.28 -45.22 15.72
CA PHE A 3 2.96 -44.74 15.30
C PHE A 3 2.44 -45.62 14.16
N SER A 4 1.13 -45.88 14.15
CA SER A 4 0.47 -46.66 13.09
C SER A 4 -0.27 -45.78 12.08
N ASP A 5 -0.63 -44.56 12.47
CA ASP A 5 -1.32 -43.57 11.63
C ASP A 5 -1.08 -42.15 12.21
N LEU A 6 -1.24 -41.12 11.37
CA LEU A 6 -1.06 -39.71 11.74
C LEU A 6 -2.30 -38.91 11.34
N VAL A 7 -3.02 -38.39 12.33
CA VAL A 7 -4.30 -37.70 12.09
C VAL A 7 -4.34 -36.34 12.77
N VAL A 8 -4.72 -35.31 12.03
CA VAL A 8 -5.11 -34.00 12.59
C VAL A 8 -6.62 -33.85 12.56
N LEU A 9 -7.22 -33.36 13.65
CA LEU A 9 -8.64 -33.01 13.64
C LEU A 9 -8.81 -31.57 13.15
N LEU A 10 -9.76 -31.35 12.24
CA LEU A 10 -10.09 -30.02 11.72
C LEU A 10 -11.54 -29.64 12.06
N PRO A 11 -11.83 -28.34 12.27
CA PRO A 11 -13.16 -27.86 12.66
C PRO A 11 -14.11 -27.73 11.44
N CYS A 12 -14.21 -28.77 10.62
CA CYS A 12 -14.98 -28.77 9.38
C CYS A 12 -15.52 -30.16 9.01
N THR A 13 -16.66 -30.19 8.31
CA THR A 13 -17.26 -31.40 7.72
C THR A 13 -16.56 -31.83 6.44
N SER A 14 -16.13 -30.87 5.65
CA SER A 14 -15.30 -31.07 4.46
C SER A 14 -14.25 -29.96 4.43
N LEU A 15 -13.14 -30.13 3.70
CA LEU A 15 -12.18 -29.03 3.53
C LEU A 15 -12.79 -27.82 2.81
N GLU A 16 -13.89 -28.00 2.06
CA GLU A 16 -14.63 -26.90 1.41
C GLU A 16 -15.30 -25.98 2.43
N ASP A 17 -15.75 -26.57 3.54
CA ASP A 17 -16.45 -25.87 4.62
C ASP A 17 -15.50 -25.31 5.68
N LEU A 18 -14.19 -25.53 5.56
CA LEU A 18 -13.22 -25.00 6.51
C LEU A 18 -13.22 -23.47 6.41
N PRO A 19 -13.60 -22.73 7.48
CA PRO A 19 -13.53 -21.28 7.45
C PRO A 19 -12.11 -20.81 7.14
N LEU A 20 -11.96 -19.76 6.34
CA LEU A 20 -10.65 -19.17 6.02
C LEU A 20 -10.41 -17.83 6.74
N ASP A 21 -11.45 -17.25 7.34
CA ASP A 21 -11.40 -15.99 8.09
C ASP A 21 -11.32 -16.25 9.61
N TRP A 22 -10.27 -16.94 10.04
CA TRP A 22 -10.00 -17.21 11.47
C TRP A 22 -9.34 -16.02 12.15
N GLN A 23 -9.46 -15.96 13.48
CA GLN A 23 -8.59 -15.06 14.25
C GLN A 23 -7.13 -15.55 14.18
N PRO A 24 -6.12 -14.65 14.25
CA PRO A 24 -4.71 -15.02 14.10
C PRO A 24 -4.27 -16.19 14.99
N ALA A 25 -4.72 -16.23 16.25
CA ALA A 25 -4.38 -17.30 17.18
C ALA A 25 -5.02 -18.66 16.81
N GLU A 26 -6.23 -18.66 16.27
CA GLU A 26 -6.95 -19.88 15.85
C GLU A 26 -6.36 -20.42 14.54
N ALA A 27 -6.01 -19.53 13.61
CA ALA A 27 -5.30 -19.89 12.39
C ALA A 27 -3.95 -20.55 12.70
N GLU A 28 -3.19 -20.00 13.66
CA GLU A 28 -1.91 -20.56 14.11
C GLU A 28 -2.08 -21.98 14.65
N GLU A 29 -3.14 -22.25 15.43
CA GLU A 29 -3.44 -23.58 15.97
C GLU A 29 -3.72 -24.60 14.84
N ILE A 30 -4.52 -24.22 13.84
CA ILE A 30 -4.87 -25.08 12.71
C ILE A 30 -3.63 -25.37 11.86
N LEU A 31 -2.90 -24.33 11.44
CA LEU A 31 -1.71 -24.45 10.60
C LEU A 31 -0.61 -25.25 11.32
N SER A 32 -0.41 -25.00 12.62
CA SER A 32 0.55 -25.72 13.46
C SER A 32 0.22 -27.19 13.57
N ALA A 33 -1.02 -27.54 13.90
CA ALA A 33 -1.43 -28.93 14.07
C ALA A 33 -1.37 -29.71 12.76
N TYR A 34 -1.76 -29.08 11.65
CA TYR A 34 -1.73 -29.71 10.35
C TYR A 34 -0.29 -29.99 9.90
N SER A 35 0.56 -28.96 9.88
CA SER A 35 1.94 -29.07 9.36
C SER A 35 2.88 -29.86 10.28
N ALA A 36 2.67 -29.86 11.60
CA ALA A 36 3.54 -30.58 12.55
C ALA A 36 3.62 -32.09 12.28
N LEU A 37 2.53 -32.72 11.83
CA LEU A 37 2.48 -34.15 11.55
C LEU A 37 3.34 -34.57 10.35
N TRP A 38 3.75 -33.63 9.51
CA TRP A 38 4.58 -33.88 8.34
C TRP A 38 6.06 -34.05 8.67
N HIS A 39 6.45 -33.92 9.95
CA HIS A 39 7.82 -34.16 10.38
C HIS A 39 8.32 -35.55 9.92
N PRO A 40 9.51 -35.67 9.28
CA PRO A 40 9.93 -36.89 8.60
C PRO A 40 9.99 -38.11 9.53
N ARG A 41 10.40 -37.94 10.79
CA ARG A 41 10.37 -39.03 11.79
C ARG A 41 8.98 -39.56 12.10
N LEU A 42 7.95 -38.70 12.09
CA LEU A 42 6.58 -39.11 12.32
C LEU A 42 6.07 -39.90 11.11
N VAL A 43 6.26 -39.34 9.91
CA VAL A 43 5.84 -39.96 8.64
C VAL A 43 6.50 -41.31 8.43
N ALA A 44 7.82 -41.43 8.63
CA ALA A 44 8.52 -42.70 8.47
C ALA A 44 8.14 -43.74 9.54
N SER A 45 7.80 -43.29 10.75
CA SER A 45 7.32 -44.18 11.83
C SER A 45 5.97 -44.79 11.46
N ALA A 46 5.03 -43.95 11.00
CA ALA A 46 3.70 -44.36 10.56
C ALA A 46 3.73 -45.16 9.26
N GLY A 47 4.66 -44.86 8.35
CA GLY A 47 4.70 -45.44 7.01
C GLY A 47 3.57 -44.96 6.10
N SER A 48 2.91 -43.86 6.48
CA SER A 48 1.81 -43.24 5.75
C SER A 48 1.93 -41.72 5.79
N MET A 49 1.29 -41.06 4.81
CA MET A 49 1.13 -39.61 4.79
C MET A 49 0.13 -39.16 5.85
N PRO A 50 0.35 -38.02 6.55
CA PRO A 50 -0.65 -37.47 7.46
C PRO A 50 -1.98 -37.20 6.77
N ARG A 51 -3.08 -37.49 7.47
CA ARG A 51 -4.44 -37.20 7.00
C ARG A 51 -5.20 -36.36 8.01
N TRP A 52 -6.31 -35.76 7.58
CA TRP A 52 -7.20 -35.04 8.48
C TRP A 52 -8.48 -35.84 8.75
N ALA A 53 -9.17 -35.52 9.84
CA ALA A 53 -10.50 -36.03 10.14
C ALA A 53 -11.37 -34.92 10.78
N ARG A 54 -12.68 -35.13 10.77
CA ARG A 54 -13.66 -34.19 11.35
C ARG A 54 -13.51 -34.16 12.86
N ALA A 55 -13.55 -32.98 13.47
CA ALA A 55 -13.57 -32.86 14.92
C ALA A 55 -14.86 -33.43 15.52
N GLU A 56 -15.99 -33.35 14.81
CA GLU A 56 -17.30 -33.83 15.26
C GLU A 56 -17.46 -35.35 15.12
N ASP A 57 -16.69 -35.98 14.22
CA ASP A 57 -16.66 -37.44 14.01
C ASP A 57 -15.20 -37.96 13.98
N PRO A 58 -14.50 -37.90 15.12
CA PRO A 58 -13.10 -38.28 15.21
C PRO A 58 -12.92 -39.81 15.10
N PRO A 59 -11.83 -40.28 14.46
CA PRO A 59 -11.66 -41.69 14.14
C PRO A 59 -11.40 -42.53 15.40
N GLN A 60 -11.83 -43.80 15.34
CA GLN A 60 -11.48 -44.78 16.38
C GLN A 60 -10.05 -45.33 16.18
N GLY A 61 -9.54 -45.30 14.94
CA GLY A 61 -8.15 -45.56 14.55
C GLY A 61 -7.62 -46.96 14.91
N PRO A 62 -6.49 -47.39 14.30
CA PRO A 62 -5.73 -48.52 14.84
C PRO A 62 -5.01 -48.10 16.13
N GLU A 63 -4.74 -49.08 17.00
CA GLU A 63 -3.89 -48.88 18.17
C GLU A 63 -2.55 -48.25 17.76
N GLY A 64 -2.09 -47.26 18.52
CA GLY A 64 -0.85 -46.54 18.23
C GLY A 64 -0.97 -45.37 17.25
N ALA A 65 -2.18 -45.00 16.78
CA ALA A 65 -2.36 -43.81 15.95
C ALA A 65 -2.12 -42.51 16.75
N LEU A 66 -1.39 -41.57 16.17
CA LEU A 66 -1.18 -40.23 16.72
C LEU A 66 -2.28 -39.30 16.24
N ILE A 67 -3.05 -38.73 17.18
CA ILE A 67 -4.11 -37.76 16.87
C ILE A 67 -3.78 -36.42 17.51
N VAL A 68 -3.66 -35.39 16.69
CA VAL A 68 -3.48 -34.00 17.16
C VAL A 68 -4.83 -33.29 17.14
N VAL A 69 -5.21 -32.75 18.30
CA VAL A 69 -6.43 -31.97 18.49
C VAL A 69 -6.06 -30.50 18.72
N PRO A 70 -6.22 -29.63 17.70
CA PRO A 70 -6.09 -28.19 17.87
C PRO A 70 -7.04 -27.69 18.97
N PRO A 71 -6.66 -26.67 19.79
CA PRO A 71 -7.56 -26.11 20.79
C PRO A 71 -8.92 -25.65 20.22
N VAL A 72 -8.94 -25.04 19.04
CA VAL A 72 -10.18 -24.65 18.32
C VAL A 72 -11.14 -25.83 18.04
N CYS A 73 -10.66 -27.08 18.00
CA CYS A 73 -11.48 -28.27 17.78
C CYS A 73 -12.04 -28.88 19.08
N GLN A 74 -11.53 -28.51 20.26
CA GLN A 74 -11.86 -29.20 21.51
C GLN A 74 -13.34 -29.14 21.88
N SER A 75 -13.99 -28.00 21.62
CA SER A 75 -15.43 -27.82 21.90
C SER A 75 -16.35 -28.60 20.96
N ARG A 76 -15.81 -29.14 19.86
CA ARG A 76 -16.55 -29.88 18.82
C ARG A 76 -16.44 -31.39 18.98
N LEU A 77 -15.58 -31.87 19.87
CA LEU A 77 -15.40 -33.29 20.13
C LEU A 77 -16.64 -33.91 20.80
N PRO A 78 -17.00 -35.16 20.49
CA PRO A 78 -17.96 -35.91 21.27
C PRO A 78 -17.50 -36.09 22.73
N ALA A 79 -18.42 -35.94 23.68
CA ALA A 79 -18.11 -35.87 25.11
C ALA A 79 -17.37 -37.10 25.68
N ASP A 80 -17.63 -38.30 25.14
CA ASP A 80 -17.02 -39.57 25.55
C ASP A 80 -15.81 -39.98 24.69
N TRP A 81 -15.48 -39.24 23.63
CA TRP A 81 -14.45 -39.70 22.70
C TRP A 81 -13.06 -39.73 23.34
N LEU A 82 -12.69 -38.69 24.09
CA LEU A 82 -11.37 -38.61 24.74
C LEU A 82 -11.14 -39.74 25.75
N SER A 83 -12.15 -40.11 26.54
CA SER A 83 -12.05 -41.21 27.50
C SER A 83 -11.98 -42.57 26.81
N ARG A 84 -12.62 -42.72 25.65
CA ARG A 84 -12.57 -43.94 24.83
C ARG A 84 -11.26 -44.07 24.05
N ALA A 85 -10.68 -42.96 23.61
CA ALA A 85 -9.42 -42.93 22.88
C ALA A 85 -8.27 -43.59 23.64
N GLU A 86 -8.21 -43.40 24.97
CA GLU A 86 -7.25 -44.09 25.84
C GLU A 86 -7.47 -45.61 25.82
N GLY A 87 -8.73 -46.07 25.87
CA GLY A 87 -9.09 -47.48 25.81
C GLY A 87 -8.81 -48.14 24.44
N TRP A 88 -8.70 -47.35 23.38
CA TRP A 88 -8.28 -47.80 22.04
C TRP A 88 -6.77 -47.77 21.82
N GLY A 89 -6.00 -47.29 22.80
CA GLY A 89 -4.54 -47.13 22.69
C GLY A 89 -4.12 -46.04 21.70
N LEU A 90 -4.94 -45.01 21.51
CA LEU A 90 -4.61 -43.85 20.69
C LEU A 90 -3.67 -42.91 21.45
N CYS A 91 -2.69 -42.33 20.75
CA CYS A 91 -1.87 -41.26 21.30
C CYS A 91 -2.48 -39.91 20.94
N VAL A 92 -3.22 -39.31 21.86
CA VAL A 92 -3.86 -38.00 21.64
C VAL A 92 -3.00 -36.87 22.20
N LEU A 93 -2.67 -35.88 21.35
CA LEU A 93 -2.03 -34.63 21.74
C LEU A 93 -3.06 -33.51 21.74
N ARG A 94 -3.15 -32.78 22.86
CA ARG A 94 -4.15 -31.71 23.06
C ARG A 94 -3.56 -30.53 23.84
N GLY A 95 -4.17 -29.36 23.68
CA GLY A 95 -3.81 -28.14 24.42
C GLY A 95 -2.49 -27.49 23.96
N LEU A 96 -1.93 -27.94 22.83
CA LEU A 96 -0.72 -27.40 22.23
C LEU A 96 -1.11 -26.40 21.14
N ARG A 97 -0.41 -25.25 21.07
CA ARG A 97 -0.77 -24.14 20.18
C ARG A 97 0.23 -23.93 19.06
N SER A 98 1.52 -24.18 19.30
CA SER A 98 2.56 -23.97 18.29
C SER A 98 3.06 -25.26 17.67
N ARG A 99 3.50 -25.16 16.41
CA ARG A 99 4.11 -26.27 15.66
C ARG A 99 5.25 -26.94 16.43
N ALA A 100 6.11 -26.16 17.06
CA ALA A 100 7.24 -26.66 17.85
C ALA A 100 6.79 -27.47 19.09
N GLN A 101 5.75 -27.01 19.80
CA GLN A 101 5.19 -27.75 20.94
C GLN A 101 4.63 -29.11 20.51
N ILE A 102 3.90 -29.15 19.38
CA ILE A 102 3.29 -30.36 18.85
C ILE A 102 4.37 -31.35 18.41
N ILE A 103 5.39 -30.89 17.69
CA ILE A 103 6.53 -31.72 17.28
C ILE A 103 7.25 -32.29 18.50
N SER A 104 7.58 -31.46 19.50
CA SER A 104 8.27 -31.91 20.72
C SER A 104 7.48 -33.01 21.43
N ALA A 105 6.18 -32.77 21.67
CA ALA A 105 5.32 -33.74 22.36
C ALA A 105 5.13 -35.03 21.55
N ALA A 106 5.07 -34.94 20.21
CA ALA A 106 4.97 -36.11 19.35
C ALA A 106 6.26 -36.94 19.36
N LEU A 107 7.43 -36.28 19.30
CA LEU A 107 8.73 -36.96 19.32
C LEU A 107 9.07 -37.57 20.68
N GLU A 108 8.61 -36.98 21.78
CA GLU A 108 8.72 -37.58 23.13
C GLU A 108 7.97 -38.91 23.25
N ARG A 109 6.85 -39.05 22.52
CA ARG A 109 6.04 -40.29 22.48
C ARG A 109 6.59 -41.31 21.49
N LEU A 110 7.44 -40.90 20.54
CA LEU A 110 7.99 -41.75 19.48
C LEU A 110 9.12 -42.66 19.99
N ASP A 111 9.20 -43.89 19.47
CA ASP A 111 10.36 -44.77 19.73
C ASP A 111 11.67 -44.14 19.23
N GLY A 112 12.71 -44.19 20.07
CA GLY A 112 13.97 -43.50 19.84
C GLY A 112 14.05 -42.09 20.46
N GLY A 113 12.97 -41.59 21.07
CA GLY A 113 12.97 -40.36 21.88
C GLY A 113 13.07 -39.06 21.07
N PRO A 114 13.15 -37.90 21.76
CA PRO A 114 13.10 -36.58 21.13
C PRO A 114 14.37 -36.24 20.33
N GLU A 115 15.49 -36.88 20.64
CA GLU A 115 16.77 -36.64 19.99
C GLU A 115 16.68 -36.87 18.47
N PRO A 116 17.22 -35.95 17.64
CA PRO A 116 17.18 -36.10 16.19
C PRO A 116 17.86 -37.39 15.76
N ALA A 117 17.30 -38.06 14.76
CA ALA A 117 17.94 -39.24 14.18
C ALA A 117 19.34 -38.85 13.66
N GLN A 118 20.33 -39.71 13.90
CA GLN A 118 21.70 -39.45 13.43
C GLN A 118 21.71 -39.23 11.91
N GLY A 119 22.25 -38.10 11.46
CA GLY A 119 22.31 -37.74 10.04
C GLY A 119 21.06 -37.04 9.49
N LEU A 120 20.01 -36.81 10.28
CA LEU A 120 18.84 -36.05 9.84
C LEU A 120 19.18 -34.55 9.74
N CYS A 121 19.15 -34.03 8.52
CA CYS A 121 19.39 -32.61 8.25
C CYS A 121 18.21 -31.74 8.76
N PRO A 122 18.46 -30.70 9.59
CA PRO A 122 17.40 -29.80 10.06
C PRO A 122 16.68 -29.04 8.94
N GLU A 123 17.38 -28.72 7.84
CA GLU A 123 16.77 -28.03 6.69
C GLU A 123 15.74 -28.93 6.00
N LEU A 124 16.01 -30.22 5.87
CA LEU A 124 15.03 -31.17 5.34
C LEU A 124 13.79 -31.26 6.23
N VAL A 125 13.96 -31.27 7.56
CA VAL A 125 12.81 -31.26 8.48
C VAL A 125 11.91 -30.06 8.19
N ARG A 126 12.48 -28.87 7.98
CA ARG A 126 11.71 -27.67 7.63
C ARG A 126 11.02 -27.80 6.27
N ASP A 127 11.68 -28.39 5.28
CA ASP A 127 11.11 -28.61 3.95
C ASP A 127 9.92 -29.59 4.00
N PHE A 128 9.96 -30.60 4.87
CA PHE A 128 8.82 -31.48 5.14
C PHE A 128 7.62 -30.76 5.77
N LEU A 129 7.87 -29.88 6.75
CA LEU A 129 6.81 -29.08 7.37
C LEU A 129 6.19 -28.12 6.36
N ALA A 130 7.01 -27.53 5.49
CA ALA A 130 6.57 -26.67 4.39
C ALA A 130 5.74 -27.45 3.36
N LEU A 131 6.12 -28.68 3.02
CA LEU A 131 5.31 -29.57 2.16
C LEU A 131 3.91 -29.80 2.76
N GLY A 132 3.81 -29.99 4.08
CA GLY A 132 2.51 -30.13 4.74
C GLY A 132 1.63 -28.89 4.62
N TYR A 133 2.23 -27.70 4.71
CA TYR A 133 1.53 -26.45 4.43
C TYR A 133 1.12 -26.34 2.95
N ALA A 134 2.02 -26.66 2.01
CA ALA A 134 1.75 -26.65 0.57
C ALA A 134 0.57 -27.56 0.19
N HIS A 135 0.53 -28.76 0.78
CA HIS A 135 -0.55 -29.72 0.61
C HIS A 135 -1.90 -29.13 1.06
N LEU A 136 -1.96 -28.56 2.27
CA LEU A 136 -3.17 -27.92 2.78
C LEU A 136 -3.66 -26.81 1.84
N ILE A 137 -2.79 -25.90 1.43
CA ILE A 137 -3.17 -24.78 0.57
C ILE A 137 -3.62 -25.25 -0.81
N THR A 138 -2.93 -26.24 -1.40
CA THR A 138 -3.33 -26.81 -2.70
C THR A 138 -4.72 -27.46 -2.61
N GLU A 139 -4.97 -28.22 -1.55
CA GLU A 139 -6.26 -28.87 -1.30
C GLU A 139 -7.39 -27.85 -1.07
N LEU A 140 -7.11 -26.73 -0.39
CA LEU A 140 -8.07 -25.65 -0.20
C LEU A 140 -8.33 -24.88 -1.51
N VAL A 141 -7.29 -24.50 -2.25
CA VAL A 141 -7.40 -23.76 -3.51
C VAL A 141 -8.17 -24.57 -4.56
N THR A 142 -7.79 -25.82 -4.81
CA THR A 142 -8.45 -26.66 -5.82
C THR A 142 -9.94 -26.84 -5.57
N ARG A 143 -10.31 -27.00 -4.29
CA ARG A 143 -11.71 -27.11 -3.84
C ARG A 143 -12.50 -25.81 -3.96
N GLN A 144 -11.87 -24.65 -3.74
CA GLN A 144 -12.53 -23.35 -3.99
C GLN A 144 -12.87 -23.15 -5.48
N ILE A 145 -12.09 -23.72 -6.41
CA ILE A 145 -12.33 -23.53 -7.86
C ILE A 145 -13.48 -24.40 -8.38
N ARG A 146 -13.54 -25.69 -7.99
CA ARG A 146 -14.47 -26.67 -8.60
C ARG A 146 -15.09 -27.70 -7.63
N TYR A 147 -15.00 -27.54 -6.31
CA TYR A 147 -15.56 -28.47 -5.30
C TYR A 147 -15.10 -29.94 -5.46
N MET A 148 -13.91 -30.16 -6.03
CA MET A 148 -13.29 -31.48 -6.20
C MET A 148 -11.76 -31.32 -6.20
N SER A 149 -11.05 -32.36 -5.76
CA SER A 149 -9.59 -32.47 -5.91
C SER A 149 -9.27 -33.61 -6.88
N ASN A 150 -8.31 -33.38 -7.77
CA ASN A 150 -7.75 -34.39 -8.67
C ASN A 150 -6.33 -34.79 -8.26
N LEU A 151 -6.03 -34.65 -6.96
CA LEU A 151 -4.74 -35.00 -6.40
C LEU A 151 -4.54 -36.52 -6.40
N ASP A 152 -3.45 -37.00 -6.98
CA ASP A 152 -3.01 -38.40 -6.87
C ASP A 152 -2.44 -38.65 -5.46
N GLU A 153 -3.33 -38.87 -4.49
CA GLU A 153 -2.98 -39.13 -3.10
C GLU A 153 -2.08 -40.37 -2.92
N VAL A 154 -2.19 -41.35 -3.82
CA VAL A 154 -1.39 -42.58 -3.77
C VAL A 154 0.05 -42.29 -4.15
N ARG A 155 0.27 -41.59 -5.27
CA ARG A 155 1.61 -41.15 -5.68
C ARG A 155 2.20 -40.20 -4.65
N LEU A 156 1.45 -39.19 -4.22
CA LEU A 156 1.91 -38.24 -3.21
C LEU A 156 2.32 -38.97 -1.92
N GLY A 157 1.48 -39.85 -1.39
CA GLY A 157 1.78 -40.61 -0.18
C GLY A 157 3.02 -41.47 -0.31
N ARG A 158 3.22 -42.14 -1.46
CA ARG A 158 4.44 -42.92 -1.74
C ARG A 158 5.69 -42.04 -1.72
N GLU A 159 5.67 -40.90 -2.40
CA GLU A 159 6.82 -40.00 -2.47
C GLU A 159 7.14 -39.39 -1.09
N VAL A 160 6.13 -38.97 -0.33
CA VAL A 160 6.30 -38.42 1.03
C VAL A 160 6.93 -39.45 1.97
N VAL A 161 6.46 -40.70 1.96
CA VAL A 161 7.00 -41.77 2.80
C VAL A 161 8.43 -42.14 2.36
N SER A 162 8.68 -42.23 1.05
CA SER A 162 10.02 -42.53 0.51
C SER A 162 11.02 -41.43 0.86
N ALA A 163 10.61 -40.16 0.75
CA ALA A 163 11.40 -39.03 1.19
C ALA A 163 11.73 -39.12 2.69
N ALA A 164 10.75 -39.45 3.53
CA ALA A 164 10.92 -39.50 4.98
C ALA A 164 11.88 -40.62 5.40
N GLN A 165 11.78 -41.79 4.74
CA GLN A 165 12.70 -42.91 4.94
C GLN A 165 14.13 -42.54 4.51
N ALA A 166 14.30 -41.91 3.35
CA ALA A 166 15.60 -41.43 2.87
C ALA A 166 16.21 -40.38 3.82
N ALA A 167 15.40 -39.45 4.33
CA ALA A 167 15.85 -38.42 5.26
C ALA A 167 16.38 -39.02 6.58
N ILE A 168 15.70 -40.02 7.13
CA ILE A 168 16.14 -40.70 8.36
C ILE A 168 17.33 -41.63 8.12
N ALA A 169 17.44 -42.19 6.91
CA ALA A 169 18.61 -42.96 6.50
C ALA A 169 19.86 -42.11 6.24
N GLY A 170 19.78 -40.78 6.41
CA GLY A 170 20.90 -39.86 6.17
C GLY A 170 21.24 -39.68 4.69
N GLN A 171 20.24 -39.81 3.79
CA GLN A 171 20.38 -39.67 2.34
C GLN A 171 19.67 -38.39 1.86
N PRO A 172 20.27 -37.21 2.06
CA PRO A 172 19.58 -35.93 1.84
C PRO A 172 19.20 -35.68 0.38
N GLU A 173 20.06 -36.03 -0.58
CA GLU A 173 19.80 -35.82 -2.01
C GLU A 173 18.58 -36.63 -2.48
N LEU A 174 18.52 -37.92 -2.11
CA LEU A 174 17.39 -38.78 -2.43
C LEU A 174 16.10 -38.29 -1.76
N ALA A 175 16.18 -37.79 -0.53
CA ALA A 175 15.03 -37.19 0.15
C ALA A 175 14.52 -35.94 -0.59
N GLN A 176 15.43 -35.09 -1.07
CA GLN A 176 15.08 -33.90 -1.85
C GLN A 176 14.41 -34.25 -3.19
N ASP A 177 14.89 -35.29 -3.88
CA ASP A 177 14.29 -35.73 -5.14
C ASP A 177 12.86 -36.24 -4.94
N HIS A 178 12.62 -37.03 -3.88
CA HIS A 178 11.27 -37.46 -3.54
C HIS A 178 10.38 -36.29 -3.05
N LEU A 179 10.92 -35.31 -2.32
CA LEU A 179 10.17 -34.09 -1.97
C LEU A 179 9.76 -33.28 -3.20
N ARG A 180 10.67 -33.14 -4.18
CA ARG A 180 10.35 -32.47 -5.45
C ARG A 180 9.24 -33.23 -6.19
N ALA A 181 9.37 -34.55 -6.30
CA ALA A 181 8.34 -35.39 -6.92
C ALA A 181 6.98 -35.28 -6.21
N ALA A 182 6.96 -35.18 -4.87
CA ALA A 182 5.75 -34.94 -4.10
C ALA A 182 5.13 -33.57 -4.44
N LEU A 183 5.92 -32.50 -4.45
CA LEU A 183 5.43 -31.15 -4.82
C LEU A 183 4.94 -31.07 -6.27
N ASP A 184 5.55 -31.81 -7.19
CA ASP A 184 5.11 -31.89 -8.58
C ASP A 184 3.69 -32.46 -8.69
N THR A 185 3.30 -33.43 -7.84
CA THR A 185 1.91 -33.91 -7.80
C THR A 185 0.92 -32.81 -7.38
N LEU A 186 1.33 -31.89 -6.50
CA LEU A 186 0.50 -30.73 -6.11
C LEU A 186 0.35 -29.74 -7.27
N VAL A 187 1.43 -29.50 -8.02
CA VAL A 187 1.39 -28.69 -9.26
C VAL A 187 0.43 -29.30 -10.26
N GLU A 188 0.57 -30.59 -10.55
CA GLU A 188 -0.29 -31.33 -11.48
C GLU A 188 -1.77 -31.20 -11.08
N ALA A 189 -2.09 -31.37 -9.80
CA ALA A 189 -3.45 -31.23 -9.26
C ALA A 189 -4.02 -29.81 -9.44
N ARG A 190 -3.21 -28.77 -9.20
CA ARG A 190 -3.64 -27.37 -9.40
C ARG A 190 -3.80 -27.04 -10.88
N GLN A 191 -2.82 -27.40 -11.71
CA GLN A 191 -2.79 -27.09 -13.15
C GLN A 191 -3.92 -27.76 -13.92
N TYR A 192 -4.42 -28.89 -13.44
CA TYR A 192 -5.61 -29.54 -13.99
C TYR A 192 -6.82 -28.59 -14.03
N TYR A 193 -6.99 -27.77 -12.99
CA TYR A 193 -8.10 -26.80 -12.90
C TYR A 193 -7.72 -25.41 -13.41
N TYR A 194 -6.47 -24.99 -13.19
CA TYR A 194 -5.97 -23.68 -13.63
C TYR A 194 -4.52 -23.79 -14.11
N PRO A 195 -4.28 -23.83 -15.44
CA PRO A 195 -2.94 -24.02 -15.99
C PRO A 195 -2.07 -22.76 -15.97
N ALA A 196 -2.65 -21.59 -15.72
CA ALA A 196 -1.89 -20.34 -15.68
C ALA A 196 -1.00 -20.26 -14.42
N GLU A 197 0.07 -19.49 -14.54
CA GLU A 197 1.00 -19.26 -13.43
C GLU A 197 0.35 -18.38 -12.36
N THR A 198 0.61 -18.72 -11.09
CA THR A 198 0.25 -17.89 -9.94
C THR A 198 1.49 -17.24 -9.38
N TYR A 199 1.46 -15.91 -9.25
CA TYR A 199 2.57 -15.12 -8.76
C TYR A 199 2.39 -14.76 -7.28
N LEU A 200 3.50 -14.74 -6.54
CA LEU A 200 3.57 -14.28 -5.17
C LEU A 200 4.48 -13.05 -5.12
N LEU A 201 3.96 -11.96 -4.55
CA LEU A 201 4.73 -10.77 -4.24
C LEU A 201 4.93 -10.67 -2.74
N ASP A 202 6.14 -10.97 -2.28
CA ASP A 202 6.57 -10.67 -0.92
C ASP A 202 7.03 -9.22 -0.84
N VAL A 203 6.41 -8.39 0.00
CA VAL A 203 6.71 -6.97 0.15
C VAL A 203 7.18 -6.65 1.57
N THR A 204 8.49 -6.44 1.70
CA THR A 204 9.12 -5.91 2.90
C THR A 204 8.92 -4.40 2.95
N VAL A 205 8.11 -3.93 3.89
CA VAL A 205 7.83 -2.50 4.13
C VAL A 205 8.95 -1.90 4.95
N VAL A 206 9.67 -0.93 4.39
CA VAL A 206 10.80 -0.30 5.07
C VAL A 206 10.39 1.05 5.65
N ALA A 207 10.68 1.26 6.93
CA ALA A 207 10.65 2.55 7.60
C ALA A 207 11.96 2.81 8.32
N VAL A 208 12.20 4.07 8.70
CA VAL A 208 13.40 4.49 9.46
C VAL A 208 13.62 3.64 10.72
N SER A 209 12.56 3.21 11.42
CA SER A 209 12.64 2.34 12.61
C SER A 209 13.09 0.91 12.32
N THR A 210 13.15 0.50 11.05
CA THR A 210 13.41 -0.89 10.62
C THR A 210 14.70 -1.05 9.81
N LEU A 211 15.50 0.01 9.66
CA LEU A 211 16.77 0.01 8.89
C LEU A 211 17.91 -0.81 9.52
N GLY A 212 17.65 -1.51 10.63
CA GLY A 212 18.65 -2.23 11.40
C GLY A 212 18.94 -3.65 10.88
N PRO A 213 19.48 -4.52 11.76
CA PRO A 213 19.94 -5.88 11.41
C PRO A 213 18.88 -6.75 10.73
N SER A 214 17.59 -6.54 11.04
CA SER A 214 16.50 -7.28 10.42
C SER A 214 16.41 -7.04 8.92
N LEU A 215 16.66 -5.81 8.45
CA LEU A 215 16.66 -5.50 7.01
C LEU A 215 17.89 -6.12 6.33
N ALA A 216 19.07 -6.02 6.96
CA ALA A 216 20.28 -6.66 6.46
C ALA A 216 20.11 -8.18 6.31
N ALA A 217 19.50 -8.84 7.30
CA ALA A 217 19.21 -10.28 7.25
C ALA A 217 18.27 -10.64 6.09
N THR A 218 17.24 -9.82 5.82
CA THR A 218 16.35 -10.00 4.66
C THR A 218 17.15 -9.93 3.34
N LEU A 219 18.03 -8.94 3.20
CA LEU A 219 18.84 -8.75 1.99
C LEU A 219 19.88 -9.86 1.81
N GLU A 220 20.52 -10.30 2.90
CA GLU A 220 21.43 -11.43 2.88
C GLU A 220 20.72 -12.73 2.49
N ALA A 221 19.49 -12.94 2.97
CA ALA A 221 18.69 -14.09 2.56
C ALA A 221 18.33 -14.04 1.08
N ALA A 222 18.05 -12.85 0.53
CA ALA A 222 17.82 -12.67 -0.91
C ALA A 222 19.06 -13.02 -1.76
N LEU A 223 20.24 -12.55 -1.35
CA LEU A 223 21.50 -12.77 -2.07
C LEU A 223 22.03 -14.21 -1.93
N HIS A 224 22.08 -14.75 -0.72
CA HIS A 224 22.76 -16.03 -0.46
C HIS A 224 21.83 -17.23 -0.60
N GLN A 225 20.54 -17.07 -0.26
CA GLN A 225 19.56 -18.16 -0.31
C GLN A 225 18.65 -18.08 -1.54
N GLY A 226 18.87 -17.09 -2.41
CA GLY A 226 18.12 -16.90 -3.64
C GLY A 226 16.65 -16.49 -3.44
N ARG A 227 16.29 -15.99 -2.25
CA ARG A 227 14.92 -15.53 -1.98
C ARG A 227 14.60 -14.30 -2.80
N ILE A 228 13.36 -14.21 -3.26
CA ILE A 228 12.86 -13.04 -3.96
C ILE A 228 11.95 -12.25 -3.02
N THR A 229 12.20 -10.96 -2.85
CA THR A 229 11.36 -10.06 -2.05
C THR A 229 11.31 -8.68 -2.69
N ASN A 230 10.38 -7.82 -2.27
CA ASN A 230 10.20 -6.48 -2.82
C ASN A 230 10.29 -5.47 -1.69
N LEU A 231 11.04 -4.39 -1.89
CA LEU A 231 11.15 -3.34 -0.89
C LEU A 231 10.15 -2.23 -1.22
N LEU A 232 9.26 -1.93 -0.29
CA LEU A 232 8.54 -0.66 -0.28
C LEU A 232 9.39 0.36 0.47
N LEU A 233 10.04 1.25 -0.27
CA LEU A 233 11.14 2.09 0.21
C LEU A 233 10.97 3.55 -0.25
N GLY A 234 11.13 4.51 0.67
CA GLY A 234 11.11 5.94 0.37
C GLY A 234 12.51 6.56 0.31
N ALA A 235 12.58 7.81 -0.16
CA ALA A 235 13.84 8.54 -0.21
C ALA A 235 14.41 8.85 1.19
N VAL A 236 13.55 9.12 2.18
CA VAL A 236 13.99 9.33 3.57
C VAL A 236 14.73 8.10 4.09
N GLU A 237 14.20 6.91 3.88
CA GLU A 237 14.83 5.66 4.29
C GLU A 237 16.19 5.45 3.61
N LEU A 238 16.30 5.74 2.30
CA LEU A 238 17.57 5.69 1.56
C LEU A 238 18.61 6.67 2.12
N GLU A 239 18.21 7.91 2.37
CA GLU A 239 19.11 8.91 2.95
C GLU A 239 19.60 8.49 4.34
N GLN A 240 18.73 7.88 5.14
CA GLN A 240 19.12 7.37 6.46
C GLN A 240 20.02 6.14 6.36
N LEU A 241 19.77 5.22 5.41
CA LEU A 241 20.68 4.10 5.13
C LEU A 241 22.06 4.61 4.73
N ALA A 242 22.15 5.56 3.80
CA ALA A 242 23.41 6.15 3.37
C ALA A 242 24.20 6.79 4.53
N LYS A 243 23.49 7.39 5.51
CA LYS A 243 24.09 8.05 6.68
C LYS A 243 24.47 7.08 7.80
N GLN A 244 23.64 6.08 8.07
CA GLN A 244 23.73 5.27 9.29
C GLN A 244 24.22 3.84 9.06
N ALA A 245 23.97 3.26 7.88
CA ALA A 245 24.26 1.87 7.55
C ALA A 245 24.64 1.72 6.07
N PRO A 246 25.74 2.35 5.60
CA PRO A 246 26.15 2.31 4.20
C PRO A 246 26.38 0.87 3.69
N GLU A 247 26.81 -0.05 4.54
CA GLU A 247 26.94 -1.47 4.23
C GLU A 247 25.60 -2.13 3.86
N THR A 248 24.50 -1.71 4.49
CA THR A 248 23.15 -2.20 4.15
C THR A 248 22.67 -1.59 2.84
N LEU A 249 23.03 -0.33 2.56
CA LEU A 249 22.75 0.29 1.26
C LEU A 249 23.47 -0.45 0.11
N GLU A 250 24.73 -0.87 0.32
CA GLU A 250 25.47 -1.70 -0.63
C GLU A 250 24.77 -3.05 -0.88
N LEU A 251 24.21 -3.67 0.16
CA LEU A 251 23.40 -4.89 0.02
C LEU A 251 22.14 -4.64 -0.81
N VAL A 252 21.43 -3.52 -0.61
CA VAL A 252 20.27 -3.13 -1.44
C VAL A 252 20.70 -2.97 -2.89
N GLN A 253 21.76 -2.22 -3.15
CA GLN A 253 22.25 -1.97 -4.51
C GLN A 253 22.62 -3.29 -5.22
N ARG A 254 23.35 -4.16 -4.53
CA ARG A 254 23.75 -5.46 -5.05
C ARG A 254 22.54 -6.35 -5.32
N ALA A 255 21.66 -6.52 -4.32
CA ALA A 255 20.47 -7.37 -4.45
C ALA A 255 19.54 -6.91 -5.57
N TRP A 256 19.41 -5.60 -5.77
CA TRP A 256 18.60 -5.05 -6.85
C TRP A 256 19.24 -5.27 -8.22
N SER A 257 20.57 -5.07 -8.33
CA SER A 257 21.31 -5.34 -9.57
C SER A 257 21.27 -6.82 -9.99
N GLU A 258 21.25 -7.74 -9.01
CA GLU A 258 21.12 -9.19 -9.22
C GLU A 258 19.66 -9.63 -9.44
N LYS A 259 18.70 -8.69 -9.50
CA LYS A 259 17.25 -8.93 -9.60
C LYS A 259 16.72 -9.89 -8.53
N LYS A 260 17.33 -9.87 -7.33
CA LYS A 260 16.86 -10.62 -6.16
C LYS A 260 15.82 -9.84 -5.36
N ILE A 261 15.84 -8.52 -5.50
CA ILE A 261 14.80 -7.65 -4.98
C ILE A 261 14.16 -6.79 -6.05
N GLY A 262 12.87 -6.50 -5.90
CA GLY A 262 12.20 -5.42 -6.60
C GLY A 262 12.05 -4.18 -5.72
N ILE A 263 11.81 -3.01 -6.31
CA ILE A 263 11.64 -1.76 -5.56
C ILE A 263 10.32 -1.08 -5.92
N LEU A 264 9.45 -0.93 -4.92
CA LEU A 264 8.31 -0.02 -4.93
C LEU A 264 8.76 1.30 -4.31
N ALA A 265 9.05 2.28 -5.16
CA ALA A 265 9.65 3.53 -4.74
C ALA A 265 8.62 4.57 -4.31
N GLY A 266 8.80 5.10 -3.11
CA GLY A 266 8.06 6.25 -2.61
C GLY A 266 8.52 7.56 -3.24
N GLY A 267 7.80 8.62 -2.89
CA GLY A 267 8.28 9.99 -3.16
C GLY A 267 9.37 10.41 -2.17
N LYS A 268 9.59 11.73 -2.08
CA LYS A 268 10.60 12.30 -1.20
C LYS A 268 10.39 11.95 0.28
N ASP A 269 9.14 11.83 0.71
CA ASP A 269 8.72 11.47 2.07
C ASP A 269 7.27 10.91 2.08
N GLU A 270 6.66 10.78 3.25
CA GLU A 270 5.29 10.27 3.42
C GLU A 270 4.25 11.41 3.56
N ALA A 271 4.43 12.50 2.80
CA ALA A 271 3.50 13.64 2.73
C ALA A 271 2.07 13.25 2.28
N SER A 272 1.12 14.11 2.63
CA SER A 272 -0.29 13.96 2.27
C SER A 272 -0.56 14.35 0.82
N LEU A 273 -0.13 13.52 -0.15
CA LEU A 273 -0.17 13.83 -1.58
C LEU A 273 -1.48 14.46 -2.08
N PRO A 274 -2.66 13.93 -1.75
CA PRO A 274 -3.92 14.50 -2.22
C PRO A 274 -4.22 15.92 -1.72
N LEU A 275 -3.54 16.37 -0.64
CA LEU A 275 -3.67 17.72 -0.10
C LEU A 275 -2.64 18.70 -0.70
N LEU A 276 -1.61 18.18 -1.38
CA LEU A 276 -0.60 19.00 -2.06
C LEU A 276 -1.15 19.62 -3.35
N PRO A 277 -0.73 20.84 -3.72
CA PRO A 277 -0.89 21.35 -5.08
C PRO A 277 -0.05 20.52 -6.07
N LEU A 278 -0.43 20.56 -7.35
CA LEU A 278 0.15 19.67 -8.37
C LEU A 278 1.67 19.86 -8.54
N GLU A 279 2.16 21.08 -8.45
CA GLU A 279 3.58 21.41 -8.55
C GLU A 279 4.38 20.78 -7.41
N ALA A 280 3.84 20.86 -6.18
CA ALA A 280 4.46 20.25 -5.01
C ALA A 280 4.38 18.71 -5.06
N LEU A 281 3.28 18.16 -5.58
CA LEU A 281 3.13 16.72 -5.79
C LEU A 281 4.14 16.20 -6.83
N LEU A 282 4.30 16.90 -7.95
CA LEU A 282 5.27 16.56 -8.98
C LEU A 282 6.70 16.61 -8.43
N GLU A 283 7.09 17.69 -7.76
CA GLU A 283 8.41 17.82 -7.11
C GLU A 283 8.66 16.74 -6.08
N HIS A 284 7.64 16.37 -5.32
CA HIS A 284 7.76 15.35 -4.30
C HIS A 284 8.07 13.98 -4.92
N ILE A 285 7.38 13.59 -6.01
CA ILE A 285 7.64 12.31 -6.67
C ILE A 285 9.00 12.36 -7.38
N GLN A 286 9.29 13.45 -8.10
CA GLN A 286 10.55 13.65 -8.80
C GLN A 286 11.75 13.60 -7.84
N GLY A 287 11.69 14.30 -6.70
CA GLY A 287 12.73 14.28 -5.68
C GLY A 287 12.93 12.90 -5.07
N GLY A 288 11.87 12.10 -4.96
CA GLY A 288 11.96 10.68 -4.62
C GLY A 288 12.81 9.91 -5.63
N LEU A 289 12.44 9.96 -6.91
CA LEU A 289 13.16 9.27 -7.99
C LEU A 289 14.62 9.74 -8.14
N GLU A 290 14.89 11.03 -7.91
CA GLU A 290 16.23 11.59 -7.91
C GLU A 290 17.10 11.04 -6.76
N ALA A 291 16.53 10.86 -5.56
CA ALA A 291 17.25 10.23 -4.46
C ALA A 291 17.64 8.79 -4.80
N PHE A 292 16.76 8.00 -5.41
CA PHE A 292 17.12 6.66 -5.89
C PHE A 292 18.25 6.68 -6.93
N GLN A 293 18.19 7.60 -7.90
CA GLN A 293 19.26 7.78 -8.88
C GLN A 293 20.59 8.16 -8.22
N GLN A 294 20.55 9.01 -7.20
CA GLN A 294 21.73 9.47 -6.46
C GLN A 294 22.37 8.35 -5.63
N TYR A 295 21.57 7.60 -4.86
CA TYR A 295 22.08 6.63 -3.90
C TYR A 295 22.28 5.23 -4.47
N LEU A 296 21.46 4.80 -5.44
CA LEU A 296 21.53 3.46 -6.02
C LEU A 296 22.03 3.46 -7.47
N GLY A 297 22.22 4.64 -8.09
CA GLY A 297 22.73 4.78 -9.45
C GLY A 297 21.70 4.51 -10.56
N GLN A 298 20.45 4.21 -10.21
CA GLN A 298 19.38 3.92 -11.16
C GLN A 298 18.01 4.37 -10.63
N ARG A 299 17.10 4.72 -11.54
CA ARG A 299 15.72 5.10 -11.20
C ARG A 299 14.79 3.87 -11.15
N PRO A 300 13.97 3.73 -10.10
CA PRO A 300 12.97 2.67 -10.01
C PRO A 300 11.83 2.93 -11.00
N LYS A 301 11.21 1.85 -11.47
CA LYS A 301 10.13 1.87 -12.46
C LYS A 301 8.74 1.72 -11.84
N VAL A 302 8.68 1.36 -10.56
CA VAL A 302 7.43 1.10 -9.86
C VAL A 302 7.29 2.08 -8.72
N PHE A 303 6.19 2.82 -8.71
CA PHE A 303 5.83 3.74 -7.65
C PHE A 303 5.00 3.02 -6.58
N GLY A 304 5.35 3.18 -5.31
CA GLY A 304 4.56 2.64 -4.22
C GLY A 304 4.77 3.44 -2.96
N ARG A 305 3.73 3.51 -2.13
CA ARG A 305 3.77 4.27 -0.87
C ARG A 305 3.12 3.48 0.23
N ARG A 306 3.55 3.72 1.47
CA ARG A 306 2.89 3.14 2.64
C ARG A 306 1.61 3.90 2.95
N ARG A 307 1.65 5.24 2.94
CA ARG A 307 0.49 6.08 3.21
C ARG A 307 -0.34 6.40 1.96
N TYR A 308 -1.61 6.71 2.18
CA TYR A 308 -2.60 7.00 1.15
C TYR A 308 -2.14 8.06 0.13
N GLY A 309 -1.73 7.64 -1.06
CA GLY A 309 -1.25 8.55 -2.11
C GLY A 309 -2.20 8.77 -3.28
N LEU A 310 -3.31 8.04 -3.34
CA LEU A 310 -4.01 7.80 -4.61
C LEU A 310 -4.89 8.99 -5.04
N SER A 311 -4.80 9.34 -6.33
CA SER A 311 -5.67 10.34 -6.96
C SER A 311 -5.72 10.14 -8.48
N VAL A 312 -6.79 10.60 -9.13
CA VAL A 312 -7.03 10.44 -10.59
C VAL A 312 -5.99 11.13 -11.48
N VAL A 313 -5.18 12.04 -10.94
CA VAL A 313 -4.12 12.74 -11.68
C VAL A 313 -2.78 12.00 -11.66
N LEU A 314 -2.63 10.95 -10.84
CA LEU A 314 -1.35 10.25 -10.73
C LEU A 314 -0.92 9.53 -12.02
N PRO A 315 -1.79 8.86 -12.80
CA PRO A 315 -1.33 8.14 -13.99
C PRO A 315 -0.54 9.01 -14.97
N GLN A 316 -1.04 10.22 -15.29
CA GLN A 316 -0.35 11.17 -16.17
C GLN A 316 0.99 11.67 -15.59
N ILE A 317 1.06 11.88 -14.28
CA ILE A 317 2.28 12.35 -13.61
C ILE A 317 3.34 11.24 -13.57
N LEU A 318 2.94 10.04 -13.17
CA LEU A 318 3.82 8.87 -13.08
C LEU A 318 4.37 8.49 -14.45
N ALA A 319 3.51 8.40 -15.47
CA ALA A 319 3.93 8.12 -16.84
C ALA A 319 4.89 9.20 -17.38
N GLY A 320 4.61 10.49 -17.11
CA GLY A 320 5.50 11.60 -17.49
C GLY A 320 6.87 11.56 -16.83
N LEU A 321 7.00 10.90 -15.68
CA LEU A 321 8.26 10.67 -14.96
C LEU A 321 8.95 9.35 -15.34
N GLY A 322 8.38 8.57 -16.27
CA GLY A 322 8.93 7.29 -16.72
C GLY A 322 8.63 6.12 -15.78
N VAL A 323 7.66 6.26 -14.87
CA VAL A 323 7.18 5.15 -14.02
C VAL A 323 6.26 4.26 -14.85
N GLU A 324 6.55 2.96 -14.87
CA GLU A 324 5.83 1.96 -15.65
C GLU A 324 4.74 1.26 -14.82
N GLY A 325 4.92 1.18 -13.48
CA GLY A 325 4.02 0.49 -12.57
C GLY A 325 3.67 1.29 -11.32
N VAL A 326 2.53 1.00 -10.71
CA VAL A 326 2.12 1.59 -9.43
C VAL A 326 1.46 0.59 -8.50
N PHE A 327 1.78 0.66 -7.21
CA PHE A 327 0.97 0.05 -6.18
C PHE A 327 -0.32 0.86 -6.00
N HIS A 328 -1.43 0.35 -6.55
CA HIS A 328 -2.75 0.97 -6.42
C HIS A 328 -3.41 0.49 -5.12
N GLY A 329 -2.82 0.92 -4.01
CA GLY A 329 -3.30 0.60 -2.67
C GLY A 329 -2.76 1.58 -1.63
N ALA A 330 -3.22 1.41 -0.41
CA ALA A 330 -2.68 2.08 0.76
C ALA A 330 -2.58 1.06 1.90
N LEU A 331 -1.57 1.19 2.75
CA LEU A 331 -1.37 0.35 3.94
C LEU A 331 -1.90 1.04 5.21
N ASP A 332 -2.36 2.28 5.09
CA ASP A 332 -3.06 3.03 6.12
C ASP A 332 -4.56 3.17 5.80
N GLU A 333 -5.21 4.14 6.43
CA GLU A 333 -6.63 4.41 6.20
C GLU A 333 -6.90 5.03 4.81
N GLY A 334 -8.17 5.08 4.44
CA GLY A 334 -8.65 5.77 3.25
C GLY A 334 -9.59 4.89 2.45
N ARG A 335 -10.23 5.49 1.45
CA ARG A 335 -11.07 4.76 0.49
C ARG A 335 -10.48 4.92 -0.89
N PHE A 336 -10.33 3.82 -1.59
CA PHE A 336 -9.92 3.79 -2.98
C PHE A 336 -10.70 2.67 -3.69
N PRO A 337 -10.92 2.77 -5.00
CA PRO A 337 -11.56 1.71 -5.73
C PRO A 337 -10.64 0.49 -5.77
N THR A 338 -11.20 -0.67 -5.49
CA THR A 338 -10.49 -1.96 -5.58
C THR A 338 -10.96 -2.71 -6.81
N SER A 339 -10.06 -3.48 -7.42
CA SER A 339 -10.37 -4.32 -8.57
C SER A 339 -10.45 -5.78 -8.14
N HIS A 340 -11.27 -6.56 -8.82
CA HIS A 340 -11.25 -8.02 -8.73
C HIS A 340 -10.05 -8.63 -9.48
N GLN A 341 -9.33 -7.84 -10.28
CA GLN A 341 -8.10 -8.26 -10.96
C GLN A 341 -6.87 -7.83 -10.16
N SER A 342 -5.85 -8.68 -10.17
CA SER A 342 -4.56 -8.43 -9.54
C SER A 342 -3.78 -7.31 -10.23
N LYS A 343 -3.95 -7.19 -11.55
CA LYS A 343 -3.40 -6.12 -12.37
C LYS A 343 -4.51 -5.31 -13.05
N ILE A 344 -4.37 -4.00 -13.03
CA ILE A 344 -5.23 -3.06 -13.76
C ILE A 344 -4.38 -2.16 -14.66
N ARG A 345 -4.98 -1.60 -15.71
CA ARG A 345 -4.38 -0.48 -16.45
C ARG A 345 -5.09 0.79 -16.01
N TRP A 346 -4.48 1.51 -15.06
CA TRP A 346 -5.10 2.66 -14.42
C TRP A 346 -5.03 3.89 -15.32
N GLU A 347 -6.19 4.39 -15.73
CA GLU A 347 -6.33 5.53 -16.63
C GLU A 347 -6.48 6.84 -15.84
N GLY A 348 -5.69 7.84 -16.25
CA GLY A 348 -5.76 9.22 -15.76
C GLY A 348 -6.87 10.06 -16.42
N LEU A 349 -6.90 11.35 -16.10
CA LEU A 349 -7.90 12.26 -16.66
C LEU A 349 -7.72 12.51 -18.17
N ASP A 350 -6.48 12.47 -18.64
CA ASP A 350 -6.05 12.71 -20.02
C ASP A 350 -6.06 11.46 -20.91
N GLY A 351 -6.46 10.30 -20.37
CA GLY A 351 -6.42 9.01 -21.05
C GLY A 351 -5.06 8.30 -20.96
N THR A 352 -4.05 8.90 -20.32
CA THR A 352 -2.77 8.23 -20.05
C THR A 352 -3.00 7.05 -19.12
N THR A 353 -2.32 5.92 -19.38
CA THR A 353 -2.45 4.69 -18.59
C THR A 353 -1.13 4.28 -17.97
N VAL A 354 -1.18 3.78 -16.74
CA VAL A 354 -0.05 3.16 -16.01
C VAL A 354 -0.52 1.81 -15.46
N ASP A 355 0.36 0.81 -15.43
CA ASP A 355 0.01 -0.49 -14.88
C ASP A 355 -0.09 -0.41 -13.35
N GLY A 356 -1.20 -0.88 -12.78
CA GLY A 356 -1.47 -0.84 -11.35
C GLY A 356 -1.58 -2.24 -10.74
N LEU A 357 -0.91 -2.46 -9.61
CA LEU A 357 -1.18 -3.58 -8.72
C LEU A 357 -2.49 -3.26 -7.98
N GLY A 358 -3.58 -3.92 -8.33
CA GLY A 358 -4.93 -3.57 -7.90
C GLY A 358 -5.40 -4.23 -6.60
N ARG A 359 -4.51 -4.97 -5.92
CA ARG A 359 -4.82 -5.76 -4.73
C ARG A 359 -4.14 -5.20 -3.49
N VAL A 360 -4.88 -5.19 -2.39
CA VAL A 360 -4.34 -4.87 -1.07
C VAL A 360 -3.59 -6.11 -0.56
N PRO A 361 -2.36 -5.96 -0.05
CA PRO A 361 -1.60 -7.08 0.47
C PRO A 361 -2.25 -7.68 1.72
N LEU A 362 -2.05 -8.98 1.90
CA LEU A 362 -2.30 -9.67 3.15
C LEU A 362 -1.15 -9.37 4.13
N ASP A 363 -1.45 -9.21 5.42
CA ASP A 363 -0.44 -8.98 6.45
C ASP A 363 0.32 -10.28 6.74
N ALA A 364 1.55 -10.39 6.27
CA ALA A 364 2.36 -11.60 6.42
C ALA A 364 2.88 -11.79 7.86
N ALA A 365 2.68 -10.82 8.77
CA ALA A 365 2.93 -11.00 10.19
C ALA A 365 1.84 -11.85 10.88
N GLN A 366 0.65 -11.97 10.27
CA GLN A 366 -0.47 -12.68 10.85
C GLN A 366 -0.61 -14.10 10.27
N PRO A 367 -0.75 -15.14 11.11
CA PRO A 367 -0.99 -16.50 10.65
C PRO A 367 -2.26 -16.70 9.80
N ASP A 368 -3.34 -15.95 10.05
CA ASP A 368 -4.60 -16.10 9.29
C ASP A 368 -4.43 -15.74 7.80
N SER A 369 -3.53 -14.81 7.47
CA SER A 369 -3.19 -14.47 6.09
C SER A 369 -2.80 -15.69 5.25
N PHE A 370 -2.17 -16.69 5.87
CA PHE A 370 -1.68 -17.89 5.20
C PHE A 370 -2.78 -18.93 4.95
N LEU A 371 -3.95 -18.82 5.59
CA LEU A 371 -5.16 -19.54 5.19
C LEU A 371 -5.95 -18.72 4.16
N ARG A 372 -6.01 -17.40 4.32
CA ARG A 372 -6.71 -16.48 3.41
C ARG A 372 -6.10 -16.43 2.02
N ILE A 373 -4.82 -16.77 1.85
CA ILE A 373 -4.19 -16.89 0.54
C ILE A 373 -4.95 -17.86 -0.37
N ALA A 374 -5.48 -18.97 0.18
CA ALA A 374 -6.24 -19.95 -0.59
C ALA A 374 -7.53 -19.34 -1.15
N ARG A 375 -8.20 -18.48 -0.37
CA ARG A 375 -9.39 -17.73 -0.82
C ARG A 375 -9.03 -16.69 -1.88
N LEU A 376 -7.98 -15.90 -1.64
CA LEU A 376 -7.53 -14.87 -2.58
C LEU A 376 -7.22 -15.47 -3.96
N MET A 377 -6.56 -16.62 -3.96
CA MET A 377 -6.29 -17.39 -5.18
C MET A 377 -7.60 -17.95 -5.75
N GLY A 378 -8.44 -18.63 -4.96
CA GLY A 378 -9.74 -19.13 -5.43
C GLY A 378 -10.60 -18.06 -6.13
N ASP A 379 -10.74 -16.87 -5.54
CA ASP A 379 -11.56 -15.76 -6.04
C ASP A 379 -11.06 -15.18 -7.37
N THR A 380 -9.76 -15.29 -7.65
CA THR A 380 -9.10 -14.66 -8.80
C THR A 380 -8.95 -15.59 -9.99
N LEU A 381 -8.90 -16.90 -9.78
CA LEU A 381 -8.55 -17.89 -10.81
C LEU A 381 -9.55 -17.93 -11.98
N ASP A 382 -10.83 -17.59 -11.79
CA ASP A 382 -11.80 -17.58 -12.92
C ASP A 382 -11.73 -16.31 -13.79
N TRP A 383 -11.21 -15.18 -13.27
CA TRP A 383 -11.34 -13.86 -13.92
C TRP A 383 -10.02 -13.14 -14.20
N ASP A 384 -8.92 -13.64 -13.63
CA ASP A 384 -7.61 -13.02 -13.68
C ASP A 384 -6.64 -13.86 -14.51
N GLN A 385 -6.12 -13.25 -15.58
CA GLN A 385 -5.08 -13.85 -16.42
C GLN A 385 -3.67 -13.62 -15.85
N SER A 386 -3.56 -12.82 -14.79
CA SER A 386 -2.34 -12.45 -14.09
C SER A 386 -2.52 -12.64 -12.59
N ASN A 387 -2.96 -13.83 -12.17
CA ASN A 387 -3.28 -14.08 -10.76
C ASN A 387 -2.05 -13.84 -9.87
N MET A 388 -2.20 -12.96 -8.88
CA MET A 388 -1.15 -12.61 -7.94
C MET A 388 -1.69 -12.47 -6.52
N ALA A 389 -0.98 -13.06 -5.56
CA ALA A 389 -1.16 -12.80 -4.15
C ALA A 389 0.00 -11.94 -3.62
N MET A 390 -0.34 -10.85 -2.93
CA MET A 390 0.62 -9.92 -2.34
C MET A 390 0.61 -10.09 -0.82
N LEU A 391 1.79 -10.22 -0.23
CA LEU A 391 2.02 -10.32 1.20
C LEU A 391 2.88 -9.12 1.62
N ALA A 392 2.55 -8.46 2.72
CA ALA A 392 3.32 -7.33 3.23
C ALA A 392 3.69 -7.54 4.69
N HIS A 393 4.93 -7.19 5.06
CA HIS A 393 5.40 -7.26 6.44
C HIS A 393 6.56 -6.29 6.70
N TRP A 394 6.86 -6.03 7.96
CA TRP A 394 8.06 -5.31 8.36
C TRP A 394 9.28 -6.26 8.38
N PRO A 395 10.52 -5.76 8.17
CA PRO A 395 11.73 -6.57 8.31
C PRO A 395 11.78 -7.35 9.63
N GLY A 396 11.95 -8.67 9.55
CA GLY A 396 12.01 -9.57 10.71
C GLY A 396 10.70 -9.77 11.47
N GLN A 397 9.56 -9.29 10.96
CA GLN A 397 8.24 -9.44 11.62
C GLN A 397 7.27 -10.34 10.85
N ALA A 398 7.73 -11.08 9.84
CA ALA A 398 6.89 -12.06 9.15
C ALA A 398 6.60 -13.27 10.04
N ALA A 399 5.43 -13.88 9.88
CA ALA A 399 5.10 -15.15 10.47
C ALA A 399 5.95 -16.28 9.87
N ALA A 400 6.11 -17.38 10.62
CA ALA A 400 6.90 -18.54 10.19
C ALA A 400 6.39 -19.17 8.88
N TRP A 401 5.12 -18.96 8.54
CA TRP A 401 4.49 -19.50 7.33
C TRP A 401 5.02 -18.86 6.03
N LEU A 402 5.55 -17.63 6.08
CA LEU A 402 6.22 -17.02 4.92
C LEU A 402 7.51 -17.76 4.56
N GLU A 403 8.24 -18.22 5.58
CA GLU A 403 9.43 -19.05 5.39
C GLU A 403 9.07 -20.37 4.71
N ASP A 404 7.96 -20.99 5.09
CA ASP A 404 7.49 -22.23 4.47
C ASP A 404 7.16 -22.00 2.97
N LEU A 405 6.53 -20.88 2.61
CA LEU A 405 6.33 -20.50 1.20
C LEU A 405 7.65 -20.35 0.44
N HIS A 406 8.61 -19.60 1.00
CA HIS A 406 9.94 -19.44 0.38
C HIS A 406 10.69 -20.77 0.22
N ARG A 407 10.46 -21.73 1.13
CA ARG A 407 11.02 -23.08 1.00
C ARG A 407 10.38 -23.87 -0.12
N ILE A 408 9.06 -23.83 -0.25
CA ILE A 408 8.33 -24.51 -1.33
C ILE A 408 8.79 -24.00 -2.69
N ASP A 409 8.91 -22.67 -2.84
CA ASP A 409 9.33 -22.01 -4.09
C ASP A 409 10.70 -22.49 -4.62
N ARG A 410 11.61 -22.92 -3.73
CA ARG A 410 12.91 -23.50 -4.13
C ARG A 410 12.79 -24.81 -4.89
N TYR A 411 11.72 -25.57 -4.63
CA TYR A 411 11.50 -26.88 -5.24
C TYR A 411 10.47 -26.81 -6.35
N SER A 412 9.40 -26.02 -6.18
CA SER A 412 8.23 -26.09 -7.04
C SER A 412 7.32 -24.86 -6.90
N SER A 413 6.57 -24.54 -7.96
CA SER A 413 5.55 -23.48 -7.98
C SER A 413 4.15 -23.96 -7.53
N ALA A 414 4.08 -25.01 -6.70
CA ALA A 414 2.83 -25.67 -6.28
C ALA A 414 1.81 -24.67 -5.70
N VAL A 415 2.25 -23.79 -4.81
CA VAL A 415 1.41 -22.70 -4.28
C VAL A 415 1.47 -21.50 -5.21
N GLY A 416 2.65 -21.05 -5.58
CA GLY A 416 2.88 -19.95 -6.50
C GLY A 416 4.38 -19.68 -6.59
N ARG A 417 4.79 -18.78 -7.49
CA ARG A 417 6.20 -18.42 -7.66
C ARG A 417 6.48 -17.02 -7.14
N PHE A 418 7.53 -16.85 -6.34
CA PHE A 418 7.95 -15.50 -5.95
C PHE A 418 8.63 -14.77 -7.11
N VAL A 419 8.23 -13.52 -7.32
CA VAL A 419 8.76 -12.66 -8.37
C VAL A 419 9.00 -11.24 -7.85
N THR A 420 9.94 -10.53 -8.48
CA THR A 420 10.06 -9.10 -8.26
C THR A 420 8.87 -8.39 -8.91
N VAL A 421 8.52 -7.20 -8.41
CA VAL A 421 7.42 -6.41 -8.93
C VAL A 421 7.67 -6.01 -10.38
N GLU A 422 8.91 -5.72 -10.73
CA GLU A 422 9.33 -5.42 -12.10
C GLU A 422 9.17 -6.64 -13.01
N ASP A 423 9.63 -7.83 -12.58
CA ASP A 423 9.48 -9.06 -13.37
C ASP A 423 8.00 -9.43 -13.53
N TYR A 424 7.18 -9.26 -12.50
CA TYR A 424 5.73 -9.49 -12.58
C TYR A 424 5.08 -8.58 -13.64
N LEU A 425 5.39 -7.27 -13.61
CA LEU A 425 4.83 -6.33 -14.57
C LEU A 425 5.29 -6.61 -16.00
N GLU A 426 6.56 -7.04 -16.19
CA GLU A 426 7.12 -7.41 -17.48
C GLU A 426 6.44 -8.67 -18.04
N GLN A 427 6.30 -9.73 -17.24
CA GLN A 427 5.68 -10.99 -17.64
C GLN A 427 4.18 -10.83 -17.93
N THR A 428 3.53 -9.89 -17.25
CA THR A 428 2.09 -9.63 -17.38
C THR A 428 1.79 -8.37 -18.20
N ARG A 429 2.72 -7.88 -19.03
CA ARG A 429 2.61 -6.59 -19.75
C ARG A 429 1.27 -6.37 -20.47
N TYR A 430 0.69 -7.42 -21.06
CA TYR A 430 -0.56 -7.33 -21.82
C TYR A 430 -1.82 -7.67 -21.01
N ALA A 431 -1.66 -7.99 -19.72
CA ALA A 431 -2.76 -8.32 -18.82
C ALA A 431 -3.32 -7.06 -18.13
N GLY A 432 -4.53 -7.20 -17.59
CA GLY A 432 -5.23 -6.16 -16.84
C GLY A 432 -6.21 -5.34 -17.67
N GLN A 433 -7.40 -5.12 -17.12
CA GLN A 433 -8.41 -4.28 -17.73
C GLN A 433 -8.08 -2.80 -17.54
N GLN A 434 -8.34 -2.01 -18.58
CA GLN A 434 -8.30 -0.56 -18.49
C GLN A 434 -9.43 -0.07 -17.57
N ARG A 435 -9.06 0.72 -16.56
CA ARG A 435 -9.96 1.24 -15.53
C ARG A 435 -9.76 2.72 -15.35
N LYS A 436 -10.82 3.48 -15.63
CA LYS A 436 -10.97 4.88 -15.29
C LYS A 436 -11.87 5.00 -14.07
N TYR A 437 -11.38 5.66 -13.03
CA TYR A 437 -12.12 5.86 -11.79
C TYR A 437 -12.56 7.31 -11.64
N SER A 438 -13.71 7.51 -10.99
CA SER A 438 -14.21 8.84 -10.62
C SER A 438 -13.41 9.40 -9.44
N PRO A 439 -13.18 10.73 -9.38
CA PRO A 439 -12.57 11.36 -8.20
C PRO A 439 -13.23 10.99 -6.87
N ASP A 440 -14.56 10.81 -6.84
CA ASP A 440 -15.32 10.51 -5.62
C ASP A 440 -15.06 9.11 -5.03
N GLU A 441 -14.48 8.21 -5.84
CA GLU A 441 -14.07 6.87 -5.39
C GLU A 441 -12.82 6.93 -4.51
N TYR A 442 -12.05 8.02 -4.62
CA TYR A 442 -10.90 8.30 -3.78
C TYR A 442 -11.30 9.19 -2.60
N ARG A 443 -11.16 8.69 -1.38
CA ARG A 443 -11.34 9.50 -0.17
C ARG A 443 -10.12 9.41 0.73
N THR A 444 -9.51 10.58 0.90
CA THR A 444 -8.30 10.78 1.68
C THR A 444 -8.63 10.77 3.18
N PRO A 445 -7.82 10.11 4.03
CA PRO A 445 -8.09 10.07 5.47
C PRO A 445 -7.53 11.29 6.23
N TYR A 446 -6.66 12.08 5.60
CA TYR A 446 -5.74 12.99 6.30
C TYR A 446 -6.41 14.07 7.15
N LEU A 447 -7.42 14.78 6.65
CA LEU A 447 -8.12 15.80 7.45
C LEU A 447 -8.85 15.19 8.66
N ARG A 448 -9.41 13.98 8.51
CA ARG A 448 -10.04 13.25 9.61
C ARG A 448 -9.00 12.83 10.64
N GLN A 449 -7.85 12.34 10.20
CA GLN A 449 -6.73 11.97 11.07
C GLN A 449 -6.20 13.18 11.84
N GLU A 450 -6.07 14.34 11.19
CA GLU A 450 -5.64 15.58 11.83
C GLU A 450 -6.62 16.02 12.93
N VAL A 451 -7.93 15.98 12.64
CA VAL A 451 -8.97 16.26 13.66
C VAL A 451 -8.91 15.25 14.82
N ALA A 452 -8.77 13.96 14.52
CA ALA A 452 -8.68 12.91 15.54
C ALA A 452 -7.43 13.04 16.43
N ARG A 453 -6.33 13.55 15.87
CA ARG A 453 -5.08 13.86 16.60
C ARG A 453 -5.16 15.17 17.41
N GLY A 454 -6.26 15.92 17.31
CA GLY A 454 -6.42 17.21 17.97
C GLY A 454 -5.60 18.33 17.35
N GLN A 455 -5.23 18.22 16.06
CA GLN A 455 -4.57 19.31 15.35
C GLN A 455 -5.45 20.57 15.40
N PRO A 456 -4.94 21.74 15.83
CA PRO A 456 -5.76 22.94 16.02
C PRO A 456 -6.28 23.54 14.70
N ASP A 457 -5.52 23.42 13.60
CA ASP A 457 -5.81 24.05 12.32
C ASP A 457 -5.81 23.07 11.13
N PRO A 458 -6.63 22.00 11.16
CA PRO A 458 -6.59 20.90 10.18
C PRO A 458 -6.95 21.34 8.76
N ILE A 459 -7.60 22.49 8.57
CA ILE A 459 -7.91 23.05 7.24
C ILE A 459 -7.06 24.29 6.98
N SER A 460 -7.05 25.25 7.92
CA SER A 460 -6.39 26.54 7.74
C SER A 460 -4.88 26.42 7.49
N ARG A 461 -4.22 25.39 8.04
CA ARG A 461 -2.85 25.05 7.72
C ARG A 461 -2.64 24.81 6.23
N TRP A 462 -3.48 23.96 5.62
CA TRP A 462 -3.37 23.63 4.20
C TRP A 462 -3.70 24.84 3.33
N VAL A 463 -4.68 25.66 3.69
CA VAL A 463 -4.95 26.93 3.00
C VAL A 463 -3.72 27.83 3.01
N TYR A 464 -3.09 27.97 4.17
CA TYR A 464 -1.88 28.79 4.34
C TYR A 464 -0.71 28.23 3.52
N TYR A 465 -0.49 26.91 3.57
CA TYR A 465 0.50 26.21 2.73
C TYR A 465 0.30 26.50 1.24
N HIS A 466 -0.93 26.35 0.74
CA HIS A 466 -1.26 26.62 -0.66
C HIS A 466 -0.97 28.07 -1.08
N ARG A 467 -1.24 29.05 -0.19
CA ARG A 467 -0.90 30.46 -0.44
C ARG A 467 0.60 30.70 -0.55
N LEU A 468 1.37 30.17 0.40
CA LEU A 468 2.84 30.26 0.35
C LEU A 468 3.38 29.56 -0.88
N ARG A 469 2.87 28.38 -1.20
CA ARG A 469 3.32 27.63 -2.37
C ARG A 469 3.02 28.36 -3.68
N ALA A 470 1.86 29.00 -3.81
CA ALA A 470 1.55 29.82 -4.98
C ALA A 470 2.52 31.01 -5.14
N ARG A 471 2.88 31.68 -4.04
CA ARG A 471 3.90 32.75 -4.05
C ARG A 471 5.29 32.21 -4.39
N TRP A 472 5.63 31.02 -3.91
CA TRP A 472 6.86 30.32 -4.25
C TRP A 472 6.95 30.00 -5.75
N GLU A 473 5.85 29.57 -6.39
CA GLU A 473 5.85 29.36 -7.85
C GLU A 473 6.02 30.67 -8.63
N GLN A 474 5.46 31.77 -8.14
CA GLN A 474 5.69 33.08 -8.74
C GLN A 474 7.18 33.43 -8.69
N LEU A 475 7.81 33.30 -7.51
CA LEU A 475 9.23 33.54 -7.32
C LEU A 475 10.08 32.68 -8.26
N ARG A 476 9.80 31.38 -8.33
CA ARG A 476 10.49 30.45 -9.25
C ARG A 476 10.34 30.85 -10.70
N THR A 477 9.15 31.28 -11.11
CA THR A 477 8.89 31.72 -12.49
C THR A 477 9.71 32.97 -12.82
N ILE A 478 9.74 33.96 -11.93
CA ILE A 478 10.53 35.19 -12.12
C ILE A 478 12.02 34.84 -12.19
N ARG A 479 12.49 33.96 -11.29
CA ARG A 479 13.88 33.49 -11.27
C ARG A 479 14.24 32.81 -12.59
N PHE A 480 13.42 31.88 -13.06
CA PHE A 480 13.63 31.18 -14.32
C PHE A 480 13.72 32.15 -15.51
N LEU A 481 12.89 33.20 -15.55
CA LEU A 481 12.96 34.23 -16.58
C LEU A 481 14.28 35.00 -16.54
N ILE A 482 14.76 35.38 -15.34
CA ILE A 482 16.06 36.05 -15.18
C ILE A 482 17.21 35.14 -15.62
N GLU A 483 17.21 33.88 -15.18
CA GLU A 483 18.24 32.90 -15.55
C GLU A 483 18.25 32.66 -17.05
N SER A 484 17.07 32.59 -17.68
CA SER A 484 16.94 32.45 -19.14
C SER A 484 17.44 33.67 -19.92
N LEU A 485 17.26 34.88 -19.39
CA LEU A 485 17.70 36.12 -20.03
C LEU A 485 19.19 36.41 -19.82
N THR A 486 19.73 36.03 -18.66
CA THR A 486 21.13 36.32 -18.29
C THR A 486 22.08 35.16 -18.58
N GLY A 487 21.58 33.93 -18.66
CA GLY A 487 22.39 32.72 -18.71
C GLY A 487 23.14 32.41 -17.41
N LEU A 488 22.86 33.13 -16.32
CA LEU A 488 23.52 32.96 -15.02
C LEU A 488 22.52 32.42 -13.99
N PRO A 489 22.93 31.45 -13.15
CA PRO A 489 22.09 30.93 -12.08
C PRO A 489 21.84 32.02 -11.03
N THR A 490 20.62 32.06 -10.49
CA THR A 490 20.22 33.03 -9.46
C THR A 490 19.97 32.35 -8.12
N GLU A 491 20.80 31.36 -7.77
CA GLU A 491 20.71 30.66 -6.49
C GLU A 491 21.23 31.52 -5.34
N SER A 492 20.53 31.48 -4.21
CA SER A 492 20.98 32.04 -2.92
C SER A 492 20.60 31.10 -1.79
N GLU A 493 21.44 31.03 -0.74
CA GLU A 493 21.19 30.21 0.45
C GLU A 493 19.82 30.54 1.09
N ASP A 494 19.43 31.82 1.10
CA ASP A 494 18.14 32.29 1.62
C ASP A 494 16.94 31.67 0.89
N LEU A 495 17.04 31.42 -0.42
CA LEU A 495 15.95 30.83 -1.21
C LEU A 495 15.80 29.34 -0.92
N SER A 496 16.90 28.61 -0.73
CA SER A 496 16.88 27.22 -0.33
C SER A 496 16.27 27.04 1.05
N GLU A 497 16.60 27.93 1.99
CA GLU A 497 15.99 27.95 3.33
C GLU A 497 14.48 28.22 3.26
N LEU A 498 14.05 29.18 2.44
CA LEU A 498 12.63 29.48 2.22
C LEU A 498 11.87 28.29 1.61
N GLN A 499 12.44 27.64 0.60
CA GLN A 499 11.85 26.44 0.00
C GLN A 499 11.64 25.35 1.04
N GLU A 500 12.65 25.14 1.89
CA GLU A 500 12.62 24.14 2.94
C GLU A 500 11.56 24.48 3.99
N ALA A 501 11.52 25.72 4.46
CA ALA A 501 10.51 26.19 5.42
C ALA A 501 9.07 26.06 4.90
N ILE A 502 8.84 26.28 3.59
CA ILE A 502 7.51 26.08 2.99
C ILE A 502 7.18 24.59 2.93
N ARG A 503 8.17 23.73 2.63
CA ARG A 503 7.98 22.28 2.53
C ARG A 503 7.61 21.65 3.87
N THR A 504 8.28 22.04 4.96
CA THR A 504 8.05 21.46 6.30
C THR A 504 6.63 21.67 6.81
N ILE A 505 5.93 22.72 6.36
CA ILE A 505 4.51 22.98 6.65
C ILE A 505 3.60 21.82 6.22
N ALA A 506 3.93 21.15 5.11
CA ALA A 506 3.14 20.02 4.58
C ALA A 506 3.60 18.64 5.10
N ALA A 507 4.75 18.57 5.78
CA ALA A 507 5.29 17.32 6.29
C ALA A 507 4.48 16.84 7.52
N GLN A 508 4.06 15.58 7.52
CA GLN A 508 3.33 14.96 8.64
C GLN A 508 4.20 13.99 9.46
N GLU A 509 5.17 13.31 8.83
CA GLU A 509 6.13 12.37 9.45
C GLU A 509 7.48 12.46 8.70
N GLY A 510 8.60 12.41 9.44
CA GLY A 510 9.97 12.58 8.93
C GLY A 510 10.85 13.32 9.96
N PRO A 511 12.17 13.52 9.70
CA PRO A 511 13.01 14.38 10.55
C PRO A 511 12.48 15.82 10.64
N PHE A 512 11.59 16.20 9.73
CA PHE A 512 10.86 17.47 9.68
C PHE A 512 9.49 17.38 10.36
N ARG A 513 9.47 17.04 11.66
CA ARG A 513 8.25 17.03 12.47
C ARG A 513 7.62 18.44 12.59
N PRO A 514 6.29 18.55 12.73
CA PRO A 514 5.58 19.81 12.97
C PRO A 514 5.73 20.35 14.41
N GLU A 515 6.74 19.93 15.19
CA GLU A 515 7.12 20.66 16.42
C GLU A 515 7.64 22.09 16.09
N GLN A 516 7.91 22.36 14.80
CA GLN A 516 8.22 23.68 14.25
C GLN A 516 7.09 24.25 13.39
N TRP A 517 5.83 23.87 13.66
CA TRP A 517 4.74 24.69 13.17
C TRP A 517 4.87 26.07 13.81
N PRO A 518 4.84 27.17 13.03
CA PRO A 518 4.79 28.48 13.63
C PRO A 518 3.48 28.61 14.43
N GLU A 519 3.58 28.37 15.74
CA GLU A 519 2.47 28.34 16.68
C GLU A 519 1.80 29.71 16.70
N SER A 520 2.59 30.77 16.54
CA SER A 520 2.11 32.14 16.50
C SER A 520 1.75 32.59 15.08
N LEU A 521 0.71 33.41 14.98
CA LEU A 521 0.39 34.16 13.75
C LEU A 521 1.57 35.04 13.30
N VAL A 522 2.42 35.47 14.23
CA VAL A 522 3.59 36.31 13.99
C VAL A 522 4.64 35.58 13.17
N GLU A 523 4.97 34.34 13.53
CA GLU A 523 5.95 33.54 12.77
C GLU A 523 5.41 33.16 11.38
N ARG A 524 4.10 32.89 11.27
CA ARG A 524 3.44 32.68 9.96
C ARG A 524 3.53 33.95 9.11
N GLN A 525 3.28 35.12 9.68
CA GLN A 525 3.39 36.37 8.93
C GLN A 525 4.85 36.63 8.51
N ALA A 526 5.82 36.38 9.39
CA ALA A 526 7.24 36.57 9.10
C ALA A 526 7.72 35.71 7.91
N LEU A 527 7.29 34.44 7.81
CA LEU A 527 7.62 33.61 6.65
C LEU A 527 6.99 34.14 5.35
N ALA A 528 5.74 34.58 5.42
CA ALA A 528 5.05 35.18 4.28
C ALA A 528 5.73 36.48 3.82
N ASP A 529 6.16 37.32 4.76
CA ASP A 529 6.85 38.59 4.51
C ASP A 529 8.25 38.37 3.91
N ARG A 530 9.00 37.36 4.39
CA ARG A 530 10.28 36.95 3.78
C ARG A 530 10.10 36.53 2.33
N LEU A 531 9.06 35.74 2.05
CA LEU A 531 8.76 35.27 0.70
C LEU A 531 8.33 36.43 -0.22
N ASP A 532 7.48 37.33 0.27
CA ASP A 532 7.07 38.53 -0.47
C ASP A 532 8.26 39.43 -0.77
N SER A 533 9.15 39.63 0.20
CA SER A 533 10.39 40.41 0.04
C SER A 533 11.29 39.80 -1.05
N ALA A 534 11.45 38.48 -1.06
CA ALA A 534 12.21 37.77 -2.08
C ALA A 534 11.57 37.91 -3.48
N CYS A 535 10.23 37.80 -3.58
CA CYS A 535 9.49 38.07 -4.81
C CYS A 535 9.74 39.49 -5.33
N TRP A 536 9.67 40.49 -4.46
CA TRP A 536 9.88 41.89 -4.82
C TRP A 536 11.30 42.16 -5.31
N GLU A 537 12.31 41.61 -4.62
CA GLU A 537 13.69 41.74 -5.04
C GLU A 537 13.91 41.14 -6.44
N MET A 538 13.38 39.93 -6.67
CA MET A 538 13.53 39.24 -7.94
C MET A 538 12.78 39.96 -9.07
N LEU A 539 11.57 40.47 -8.80
CA LEU A 539 10.84 41.31 -9.76
C LEU A 539 11.59 42.59 -10.11
N ALA A 540 12.21 43.24 -9.12
CA ALA A 540 13.01 44.44 -9.36
C ALA A 540 14.21 44.15 -10.27
N ARG A 541 14.90 43.02 -10.05
CA ARG A 541 15.99 42.52 -10.90
C ARG A 541 15.52 42.23 -12.33
N LEU A 542 14.43 41.48 -12.50
CA LEU A 542 13.86 41.19 -13.82
C LEU A 542 13.51 42.47 -14.58
N ALA A 543 12.85 43.42 -13.92
CA ALA A 543 12.49 44.68 -14.54
C ALA A 543 13.72 45.55 -14.89
N ALA A 544 14.81 45.49 -14.11
CA ALA A 544 16.06 46.15 -14.46
C ALA A 544 16.72 45.55 -15.72
N LEU A 545 16.60 44.24 -15.92
CA LEU A 545 17.08 43.55 -17.12
C LEU A 545 16.25 43.89 -18.36
N LEU A 546 14.92 43.94 -18.22
CA LEU A 546 14.01 44.25 -19.32
C LEU A 546 14.00 45.74 -19.69
N CYS A 547 14.30 46.64 -18.73
CA CYS A 547 14.27 48.08 -18.91
C CYS A 547 15.50 48.75 -18.27
N PRO A 548 16.70 48.62 -18.88
CA PRO A 548 17.91 49.26 -18.38
C PRO A 548 17.77 50.80 -18.40
N GLY A 549 17.71 51.42 -17.22
CA GLY A 549 17.58 52.88 -17.04
C GLY A 549 16.48 53.33 -16.07
N ALA A 550 15.58 52.45 -15.63
CA ALA A 550 14.59 52.76 -14.60
C ALA A 550 15.13 52.46 -13.19
N SER A 551 16.12 53.21 -12.73
CA SER A 551 16.64 53.09 -11.37
C SER A 551 15.77 53.90 -10.39
N VAL A 552 15.27 53.20 -9.37
CA VAL A 552 14.50 53.68 -8.19
C VAL A 552 12.97 53.73 -8.38
N VAL A 553 12.26 52.87 -7.63
CA VAL A 553 10.81 52.97 -7.36
C VAL A 553 10.62 52.91 -5.84
N PRO A 554 9.81 53.81 -5.23
CA PRO A 554 9.49 53.76 -3.80
C PRO A 554 8.64 52.52 -3.45
N ALA A 555 8.81 52.00 -2.25
CA ALA A 555 8.02 50.87 -1.74
C ALA A 555 6.51 51.22 -1.74
N GLY A 556 5.69 50.42 -2.43
CA GLY A 556 4.22 50.53 -2.38
C GLY A 556 3.47 50.24 -3.69
N GLU A 557 4.12 50.26 -4.85
CA GLU A 557 3.45 50.05 -6.15
C GLU A 557 4.04 48.89 -6.95
N THR A 558 3.19 48.03 -7.52
CA THR A 558 3.60 46.92 -8.38
C THR A 558 4.10 47.44 -9.74
N ARG A 559 5.34 47.10 -10.12
CA ARG A 559 5.89 47.37 -11.48
C ARG A 559 5.05 46.74 -12.60
N LEU A 560 4.16 45.78 -12.32
CA LEU A 560 3.18 45.28 -13.28
C LEU A 560 2.13 46.35 -13.66
N ALA A 561 1.75 47.25 -12.74
CA ALA A 561 0.89 48.39 -13.06
C ALA A 561 1.63 49.41 -13.94
N ALA A 562 2.90 49.72 -13.64
CA ALA A 562 3.73 50.62 -14.43
C ALA A 562 4.13 50.04 -15.81
N LEU A 563 4.25 48.70 -15.95
CA LEU A 563 4.42 48.03 -17.24
C LEU A 563 3.10 47.93 -18.01
N ALA A 564 1.97 47.71 -17.33
CA ALA A 564 0.64 47.63 -17.95
C ALA A 564 0.16 48.97 -18.51
N GLU A 565 0.66 50.11 -18.02
CA GLU A 565 0.43 51.41 -18.65
C GLU A 565 1.22 51.63 -19.95
N ARG A 566 2.19 50.77 -20.26
CA ARG A 566 3.01 50.84 -21.47
C ARG A 566 2.74 49.73 -22.49
N MET A 567 1.87 48.76 -22.18
CA MET A 567 1.38 47.80 -23.16
C MET A 567 0.16 48.37 -23.92
N PRO A 568 0.01 48.08 -25.23
CA PRO A 568 -1.16 48.53 -25.99
C PRO A 568 -2.47 48.09 -25.32
N GLU A 569 -3.47 48.97 -25.30
CA GLU A 569 -4.73 48.92 -24.53
C GLU A 569 -5.64 47.68 -24.75
N SER A 570 -5.18 46.64 -25.45
CA SER A 570 -6.02 45.54 -25.93
C SER A 570 -5.99 44.26 -25.08
N LEU A 571 -5.58 44.29 -23.81
CA LEU A 571 -5.66 43.12 -22.93
C LEU A 571 -6.54 43.38 -21.68
N PRO A 572 -7.48 42.46 -21.35
CA PRO A 572 -8.37 42.64 -20.21
C PRO A 572 -7.60 42.52 -18.89
N ARG A 573 -7.66 43.57 -18.07
CA ARG A 573 -7.10 43.59 -16.72
C ARG A 573 -7.92 42.68 -15.80
N SER A 574 -7.26 41.77 -15.08
CA SER A 574 -7.91 40.98 -14.02
C SER A 574 -8.26 41.89 -12.85
N PRO A 575 -9.46 41.79 -12.25
CA PRO A 575 -9.79 42.55 -11.06
C PRO A 575 -8.88 42.14 -9.91
N VAL A 576 -8.30 43.15 -9.25
CA VAL A 576 -7.54 43.00 -8.01
C VAL A 576 -8.48 42.42 -6.95
N CYS A 577 -8.14 41.24 -6.40
CA CYS A 577 -8.81 40.75 -5.20
C CYS A 577 -8.47 41.70 -4.04
N PRO A 578 -9.46 42.30 -3.36
CA PRO A 578 -9.18 43.08 -2.16
C PRO A 578 -8.61 42.18 -1.06
N GLU A 579 -7.66 42.71 -0.28
CA GLU A 579 -7.22 42.07 0.95
C GLU A 579 -8.41 41.86 1.90
N PRO A 580 -8.51 40.70 2.56
CA PRO A 580 -9.58 40.48 3.52
C PRO A 580 -9.34 41.36 4.75
N SER A 581 -10.15 42.41 4.90
CA SER A 581 -10.26 43.16 6.14
C SER A 581 -10.69 42.22 7.27
N ALA A 582 -10.05 42.33 8.45
CA ALA A 582 -10.47 41.62 9.65
C ALA A 582 -11.97 41.90 9.91
N PRO A 583 -12.80 40.87 10.17
CA PRO A 583 -14.22 41.09 10.38
C PRO A 583 -14.42 41.79 11.72
N GLU A 584 -14.85 43.06 11.68
CA GLU A 584 -15.50 43.70 12.82
C GLU A 584 -16.76 42.87 13.16
N ALA A 585 -16.78 42.32 14.37
CA ALA A 585 -17.90 41.54 14.87
C ALA A 585 -19.10 42.45 15.12
N ASN A 586 -19.89 42.71 14.08
CA ASN A 586 -21.17 43.38 14.20
C ASN A 586 -22.27 42.30 14.33
N PRO A 587 -22.98 42.18 15.46
CA PRO A 587 -23.97 41.13 15.69
C PRO A 587 -25.30 41.52 15.02
N ALA A 588 -25.31 41.59 13.70
CA ALA A 588 -26.55 41.62 12.92
C ALA A 588 -27.14 40.19 12.85
N PRO A 589 -28.48 40.04 12.70
CA PRO A 589 -29.13 38.73 12.70
C PRO A 589 -28.49 37.80 11.66
N LYS A 590 -28.04 36.62 12.11
CA LYS A 590 -27.30 35.64 11.31
C LYS A 590 -28.14 35.23 10.09
N ALA A 591 -27.86 35.82 8.93
CA ALA A 591 -28.31 35.28 7.65
C ALA A 591 -27.86 33.82 7.55
N ALA A 592 -28.74 32.93 7.07
CA ALA A 592 -28.38 31.54 6.83
C ALA A 592 -27.19 31.51 5.87
N ALA A 593 -26.06 30.92 6.27
CA ALA A 593 -24.87 30.88 5.44
C ALA A 593 -24.49 29.43 5.17
N VAL A 594 -24.20 29.11 3.92
CA VAL A 594 -23.65 27.83 3.48
C VAL A 594 -22.14 27.97 3.42
N LEU A 595 -21.44 27.12 4.16
CA LEU A 595 -20.00 26.99 4.04
C LEU A 595 -19.69 25.92 2.99
N ILE A 596 -19.15 26.33 1.85
CA ILE A 596 -18.65 25.44 0.82
C ILE A 596 -17.19 25.21 1.11
N VAL A 597 -16.85 24.01 1.55
CA VAL A 597 -15.47 23.58 1.71
C VAL A 597 -15.04 22.88 0.44
N ASN A 598 -13.90 23.27 -0.12
CA ASN A 598 -13.28 22.57 -1.22
C ASN A 598 -12.20 21.63 -0.67
N PRO A 599 -12.49 20.33 -0.53
CA PRO A 599 -11.52 19.37 -0.02
C PRO A 599 -10.51 18.94 -1.09
N ALA A 600 -10.64 19.38 -2.34
CA ALA A 600 -9.73 19.04 -3.42
C ALA A 600 -8.60 20.07 -3.52
N SER A 601 -7.37 19.61 -3.77
CA SER A 601 -6.23 20.50 -3.99
C SER A 601 -6.19 21.11 -5.40
N PHE A 602 -6.93 20.55 -6.36
CA PHE A 602 -6.84 20.89 -7.79
C PHE A 602 -8.14 21.43 -8.39
N ALA A 603 -9.30 20.92 -7.99
CA ALA A 603 -10.58 21.37 -8.53
C ALA A 603 -10.93 22.73 -7.93
N ARG A 604 -11.05 23.78 -8.73
CA ARG A 604 -11.41 25.12 -8.23
C ARG A 604 -12.89 25.45 -8.36
N ARG A 605 -13.66 24.71 -9.16
CA ARG A 605 -15.08 24.95 -9.38
C ARG A 605 -15.91 23.93 -8.61
N MET A 606 -16.63 24.38 -7.59
CA MET A 606 -17.52 23.58 -6.77
C MET A 606 -18.96 23.85 -7.16
N TRP A 607 -19.74 22.79 -7.32
CA TRP A 607 -21.18 22.90 -7.57
C TRP A 607 -21.94 22.63 -6.28
N PHE A 608 -22.89 23.50 -5.93
CA PHE A 608 -23.83 23.21 -4.85
C PHE A 608 -25.25 23.59 -5.25
N SER A 609 -26.21 22.93 -4.62
CA SER A 609 -27.64 23.18 -4.83
C SER A 609 -28.32 23.45 -3.50
N ALA A 610 -29.13 24.51 -3.42
CA ALA A 610 -29.91 24.89 -2.25
C ALA A 610 -31.42 24.73 -2.52
N GLU A 611 -32.21 24.64 -1.44
CA GLU A 611 -33.67 24.47 -1.50
C GLU A 611 -34.40 25.71 -2.06
N ASP A 612 -35.68 25.52 -2.38
CA ASP A 612 -36.58 26.54 -2.91
C ASP A 612 -36.67 27.78 -2.00
N GLY A 613 -36.60 28.97 -2.59
CA GLY A 613 -36.71 30.26 -1.87
C GLY A 613 -35.40 30.92 -1.40
N ALA A 614 -34.25 30.24 -1.48
CA ALA A 614 -32.96 30.84 -1.16
C ALA A 614 -32.42 31.74 -2.29
N ALA A 615 -31.98 32.96 -1.97
CA ALA A 615 -31.25 33.86 -2.86
C ALA A 615 -29.82 34.10 -2.37
N LEU A 616 -28.87 34.30 -3.29
CA LEU A 616 -27.48 34.61 -2.93
C LEU A 616 -27.37 36.05 -2.42
N ALA A 617 -26.83 36.22 -1.22
CA ALA A 617 -26.61 37.54 -0.61
C ALA A 617 -25.22 38.12 -0.93
N ASN A 618 -24.25 37.27 -1.28
CA ASN A 618 -22.94 37.67 -1.80
C ASN A 618 -22.61 36.85 -3.07
N LEU A 619 -22.00 37.51 -4.06
CA LEU A 619 -21.51 36.92 -5.31
C LEU A 619 -19.99 36.67 -5.30
N ASP A 620 -19.28 37.02 -4.23
CA ASP A 620 -17.86 36.73 -4.09
C ASP A 620 -17.60 35.24 -4.24
N GLY A 621 -16.73 34.88 -5.18
CA GLY A 621 -16.46 33.49 -5.53
C GLY A 621 -17.58 32.78 -6.29
N VAL A 622 -18.74 33.36 -6.53
CA VAL A 622 -19.78 32.77 -7.40
C VAL A 622 -19.44 33.05 -8.87
N ARG A 623 -19.45 32.02 -9.71
CA ARG A 623 -19.16 32.12 -11.15
C ARG A 623 -20.38 31.88 -12.02
N LEU A 624 -21.31 31.06 -11.54
CA LEU A 624 -22.57 30.80 -12.20
C LEU A 624 -23.65 30.58 -11.13
N ALA A 625 -24.82 31.16 -11.33
CA ALA A 625 -25.99 30.87 -10.52
C ALA A 625 -27.21 30.78 -11.44
N GLY A 626 -28.05 29.76 -11.24
CA GLY A 626 -29.27 29.57 -12.02
C GLY A 626 -30.29 28.75 -11.25
N ARG A 627 -31.57 28.95 -11.54
CA ARG A 627 -32.64 28.13 -10.97
C ARG A 627 -33.09 27.07 -11.97
N GLN A 628 -33.21 25.82 -11.51
CA GLN A 628 -33.81 24.74 -12.29
C GLN A 628 -34.73 23.93 -11.38
N GLN A 629 -36.00 23.77 -11.78
CA GLN A 629 -37.02 23.09 -10.97
C GLN A 629 -37.14 23.66 -9.54
N GLY A 630 -37.12 24.99 -9.40
CA GLY A 630 -37.22 25.69 -8.12
C GLY A 630 -35.91 25.83 -7.34
N ARG A 631 -35.03 24.82 -7.43
CA ARG A 631 -33.74 24.80 -6.73
C ARG A 631 -32.75 25.81 -7.30
N LEU A 632 -32.02 26.46 -6.41
CA LEU A 632 -30.89 27.31 -6.77
C LEU A 632 -29.66 26.41 -6.99
N HIS A 633 -29.11 26.42 -8.20
CA HIS A 633 -27.85 25.79 -8.53
C HIS A 633 -26.76 26.83 -8.72
N THR A 634 -25.62 26.63 -8.06
CA THR A 634 -24.53 27.60 -8.09
C THR A 634 -23.20 26.90 -8.33
N ALA A 635 -22.41 27.42 -9.26
CA ALA A 635 -21.00 27.09 -9.42
C ALA A 635 -20.16 28.17 -8.75
N CYS A 636 -19.38 27.78 -7.75
CA CYS A 636 -18.49 28.65 -7.00
C CYS A 636 -17.04 28.34 -7.35
N GLU A 637 -16.22 29.37 -7.56
CA GLU A 637 -14.77 29.25 -7.51
C GLU A 637 -14.31 29.28 -6.05
N VAL A 638 -13.83 28.13 -5.58
CA VAL A 638 -13.25 27.95 -4.25
C VAL A 638 -11.81 27.52 -4.48
N ALA A 639 -10.84 28.25 -3.92
CA ALA A 639 -9.44 27.85 -3.98
C ALA A 639 -9.28 26.39 -3.52
N GLY A 640 -8.29 25.68 -4.06
CA GLY A 640 -7.98 24.32 -3.61
C GLY A 640 -7.73 24.31 -2.10
N MET A 641 -8.29 23.33 -1.39
CA MET A 641 -8.29 23.27 0.08
C MET A 641 -8.92 24.47 0.80
N GLY A 642 -9.57 25.37 0.06
CA GLY A 642 -10.19 26.59 0.56
C GLY A 642 -11.63 26.40 1.01
N PHE A 643 -12.23 27.49 1.47
CA PHE A 643 -13.65 27.54 1.76
C PHE A 643 -14.23 28.85 1.24
N LEU A 644 -15.49 28.79 0.85
CA LEU A 644 -16.29 29.95 0.51
C LEU A 644 -17.51 29.96 1.42
N ARG A 645 -17.70 31.06 2.14
CA ARG A 645 -18.93 31.30 2.87
C ARG A 645 -19.90 32.02 1.94
N VAL A 646 -20.96 31.32 1.54
CA VAL A 646 -22.04 31.88 0.75
C VAL A 646 -23.18 32.24 1.68
N GLU A 647 -23.52 33.52 1.75
CA GLU A 647 -24.67 33.98 2.52
C GLU A 647 -25.95 33.80 1.69
N LEU A 648 -26.99 33.22 2.30
CA LEU A 648 -28.32 33.05 1.74
C LEU A 648 -29.28 34.05 2.40
N LYS A 649 -30.18 34.60 1.60
CA LYS A 649 -31.33 35.39 2.05
C LYS A 649 -32.61 34.65 1.68
N ASP A 650 -33.59 34.70 2.58
CA ASP A 650 -34.97 34.34 2.25
C ASP A 650 -35.54 35.43 1.33
N GLU A 651 -36.18 35.04 0.22
CA GLU A 651 -36.87 35.98 -0.65
C GLU A 651 -38.10 36.60 0.05
N ALA A 652 -37.88 37.63 0.86
CA ALA A 652 -38.88 38.64 1.15
C ALA A 652 -38.53 39.93 0.38
N GLY A 653 -38.91 39.95 -0.90
CA GLY A 653 -39.08 41.16 -1.69
C GLY A 653 -37.81 41.84 -2.23
N ILE A 654 -37.30 41.38 -3.38
CA ILE A 654 -36.57 42.24 -4.32
C ILE A 654 -37.10 41.95 -5.73
N SER A 655 -37.52 43.02 -6.42
CA SER A 655 -38.18 42.97 -7.71
C SER A 655 -37.28 42.45 -8.83
N ALA A 656 -37.86 41.63 -9.69
CA ALA A 656 -37.29 41.20 -10.96
C ALA A 656 -36.72 42.39 -11.76
N SER A 657 -35.40 42.47 -11.88
CA SER A 657 -34.72 43.21 -12.95
C SER A 657 -33.23 42.83 -13.03
N SER A 658 -32.95 41.71 -13.69
CA SER A 658 -31.84 41.60 -14.65
C SER A 658 -31.98 40.24 -15.33
N GLU A 659 -32.67 40.25 -16.47
CA GLU A 659 -32.55 39.16 -17.45
C GLU A 659 -31.08 39.12 -17.90
N LEU A 660 -30.38 38.03 -17.59
CA LEU A 660 -29.18 37.63 -18.31
C LEU A 660 -29.51 36.33 -19.04
N SER A 661 -29.34 36.43 -20.36
CA SER A 661 -29.84 35.56 -21.42
C SER A 661 -29.63 34.04 -21.22
N PRO A 662 -30.60 33.19 -21.64
CA PRO A 662 -30.44 31.75 -21.67
C PRO A 662 -29.60 31.29 -22.89
N TRP A 663 -28.66 30.38 -22.65
CA TRP A 663 -28.17 29.37 -23.61
C TRP A 663 -27.44 29.86 -24.88
N ALA A 664 -26.13 29.63 -24.93
CA ALA A 664 -25.45 29.18 -26.15
C ALA A 664 -24.84 27.79 -25.85
N GLY A 665 -25.24 26.79 -26.64
CA GLY A 665 -24.84 25.39 -26.47
C GLY A 665 -23.37 25.11 -26.80
N PRO A 666 -22.94 23.84 -26.70
CA PRO A 666 -21.53 23.45 -26.81
C PRO A 666 -21.07 23.45 -28.27
N THR A 667 -19.94 24.11 -28.51
CA THR A 667 -18.96 23.78 -29.55
C THR A 667 -17.58 23.81 -28.92
#